data_AF-A0A1W2GEX4-F1
#
_entry.id   AF-A0A1W2GEX4-F1
#
_cell.length_a   1.000
_cell.length_b   1.000
_cell.length_c   1.000
_cell.angle_alpha   90.00
_cell.angle_beta   90.00
_cell.angle_gamma   90.00
#
_symmetry.space_group_name_H-M   'P 1'
#
loop_
_entity.id
_entity.type
_entity.pdbx_description
1 polymer ?
#
loop_
_entity_poly.entity_id
_entity_poly.type
_entity_poly.pdbx_seq_one_letter_code
_entity_poly.pdbx_strand_id
1 'polypeptide(L)'
;MIKKLTLTIFCTFLFATASQAQDDVMMQAFYWNLPVDETNLDGDWWDNLADKSTYLKNAGFTGLWLPSPSKGNWGIVDMGYGIYDHYDLGNYNQKGSTETRFGSRSELEAMIADMHDTSGGQPKIEVYADIILNHVYSSDEDEEVNPAVKAYTFAEAYTNGSQHVPYPSNEIKWVIPNAGTGDYYIKIKGFEMDWGSYDSRGYEVTIDWTGSGDNTTYTWESEPNGGNGDTDVFPGSGQIMRGFIGSSSDIDEYQVTLTSAHDIVIKLKAIDNTNGWNWGNQNHGLYPAEVWYNGNNLASTTLEARTNTGISYVTHTGTGEPNHSWNYSHFHPVDGNDWLGDWGGDEIIPNTKGFGNDFNTYSAVVQDRFEDWGEWLSNEIGFDGYRLDFVRGFQADYAADWVNSLPLLNGNQRFIVGEYWGSDSRINDWVNDLAADGADADGFDFPLKSSLTDMCNGTNSYDMRWLNNAGMVRNGNGHALPGTSVVTWLDNHDTGKEHDKWVTKDWKMGYAYILTHEGRPCVFYPHYYNVTLVDNHDSNTTVTSPASLQEDINKLMFVRSTYLGGSLEVLSDIGNPYPSGDAADVYVARRAGNGTKDGAIVVINNSNSTKGLWVDITPSGWSNWDNTVLVNAFDNGQTTQVYGSGRAWVEAPARGYAVYVKQGEYVAYSAPSARTVDLGFEGKLDNKLAFNVSEIFPNPVVNGFSNLEVDLPDDGTVWIEIIDLWGRTERQIEVQKSAGHHTIQLDVQNLRTGYYLYKFAYRDHVTQTKPFLVKN
;
A
#
# COMPACT_ATOMS: atom_id res chain seq x y z
N MET A 1 -1.60 12.33 59.41
CA MET A 1 -1.62 13.52 58.54
C MET A 1 -2.61 13.24 57.42
N ILE A 2 -3.72 13.96 57.41
CA ILE A 2 -4.86 13.77 56.51
C ILE A 2 -4.45 14.30 55.12
N LYS A 3 -4.35 13.44 54.11
CA LYS A 3 -4.21 13.87 52.71
C LYS A 3 -5.61 14.16 52.16
N LYS A 4 -5.81 15.41 51.74
CA LYS A 4 -7.02 15.92 51.10
C LYS A 4 -7.20 15.26 49.73
N LEU A 5 -8.41 14.78 49.47
CA LEU A 5 -8.88 14.36 48.16
C LEU A 5 -9.34 15.61 47.41
N THR A 6 -8.66 15.96 46.31
CA THR A 6 -9.12 17.01 45.39
C THR A 6 -9.85 16.31 44.26
N LEU A 7 -11.18 16.46 44.22
CA LEU A 7 -12.04 15.99 43.14
C LEU A 7 -11.90 16.99 41.98
N THR A 8 -11.14 16.64 40.94
CA THR A 8 -11.10 17.40 39.69
C THR A 8 -12.28 16.98 38.83
N ILE A 9 -13.18 17.93 38.56
CA ILE A 9 -14.32 17.78 37.67
C ILE A 9 -13.78 17.67 36.24
N PHE A 10 -13.85 16.46 35.68
CA PHE A 10 -13.60 16.19 34.26
C PHE A 10 -14.92 16.44 33.51
N CYS A 11 -15.18 17.69 33.14
CA CYS A 11 -16.27 18.03 32.23
C CYS A 11 -15.69 18.74 31.00
N THR A 12 -16.22 18.36 29.84
CA THR A 12 -16.01 18.95 28.50
C THR A 12 -14.64 18.69 27.84
N PHE A 13 -14.40 17.46 27.42
CA PHE A 13 -13.50 17.15 26.28
C PHE A 13 -14.03 16.03 25.35
N LEU A 14 -14.95 15.17 25.82
CA LEU A 14 -15.54 14.06 25.04
C LEU A 14 -16.39 14.49 23.82
N PHE A 15 -16.93 15.72 23.79
CA PHE A 15 -17.77 16.18 22.66
C PHE A 15 -16.97 16.68 21.46
N ALA A 16 -15.73 17.18 21.66
CA ALA A 16 -14.91 17.73 20.59
C ALA A 16 -14.18 16.65 19.78
N THR A 17 -13.81 15.53 20.42
CA THR A 17 -13.13 14.41 19.75
C THR A 17 -14.09 13.60 18.87
N ALA A 18 -15.32 13.36 19.33
CA ALA A 18 -16.35 12.67 18.55
C ALA A 18 -16.79 13.45 17.28
N SER A 19 -16.62 14.78 17.26
CA SER A 19 -16.93 15.61 16.08
C SER A 19 -15.83 15.52 15.00
N GLN A 20 -14.55 15.36 15.37
CA GLN A 20 -13.43 15.44 14.43
C GLN A 20 -13.32 14.22 13.52
N ALA A 21 -13.56 12.99 14.02
CA ALA A 21 -13.53 11.79 13.17
C ALA A 21 -14.67 11.71 12.15
N GLN A 22 -15.66 12.60 12.23
CA GLN A 22 -16.89 12.53 11.44
C GLN A 22 -16.95 13.49 10.26
N ASP A 23 -16.04 14.45 10.20
CA ASP A 23 -15.93 15.41 9.09
C ASP A 23 -14.85 15.02 8.08
N ASP A 24 -14.03 14.01 8.41
CA ASP A 24 -12.89 13.58 7.60
C ASP A 24 -13.28 12.49 6.58
N VAL A 25 -12.73 12.60 5.37
CA VAL A 25 -12.71 11.58 4.32
C VAL A 25 -11.31 11.51 3.74
N MET A 26 -10.70 10.34 3.84
CA MET A 26 -9.39 10.10 3.23
C MET A 26 -9.49 9.30 1.92
N MET A 27 -8.44 9.34 1.12
CA MET A 27 -8.27 8.46 -0.05
C MET A 27 -6.97 7.67 0.08
N GLN A 28 -7.02 6.36 -0.16
CA GLN A 28 -5.82 5.60 -0.53
C GLN A 28 -5.50 5.99 -1.99
N ALA A 29 -4.52 6.86 -2.16
CA ALA A 29 -4.19 7.53 -3.41
C ALA A 29 -3.23 6.72 -4.29
N PHE A 30 -3.38 5.39 -4.30
CA PHE A 30 -2.60 4.45 -5.11
C PHE A 30 -3.29 3.09 -5.23
N TYR A 31 -2.74 2.21 -6.07
CA TYR A 31 -3.14 0.82 -6.26
C TYR A 31 -1.96 -0.01 -6.81
N TRP A 32 -2.06 -1.34 -6.89
CA TRP A 32 -0.91 -2.20 -7.19
C TRP A 32 -0.27 -1.96 -8.57
N ASN A 33 -1.09 -1.75 -9.61
CA ASN A 33 -0.63 -1.63 -10.99
C ASN A 33 -0.47 -0.16 -11.43
N LEU A 34 0.11 0.67 -10.56
CA LEU A 34 0.34 2.08 -10.89
C LEU A 34 1.22 2.23 -12.14
N PRO A 35 0.89 3.08 -13.11
CA PRO A 35 1.73 3.26 -14.30
C PRO A 35 3.09 3.86 -13.92
N VAL A 36 4.13 3.48 -14.65
CA VAL A 36 5.49 4.05 -14.53
C VAL A 36 6.21 3.94 -15.88
N ASP A 37 7.11 4.86 -16.20
CA ASP A 37 7.97 4.75 -17.37
C ASP A 37 9.24 3.97 -17.01
N GLU A 38 9.15 2.64 -17.14
CA GLU A 38 10.29 1.74 -16.90
C GLU A 38 11.46 1.96 -17.88
N THR A 39 11.20 2.55 -19.06
CA THR A 39 12.25 2.73 -20.08
C THR A 39 13.13 3.93 -19.76
N ASN A 40 12.50 5.03 -19.33
CA ASN A 40 13.20 6.27 -18.99
C ASN A 40 13.51 6.39 -17.50
N LEU A 41 13.05 5.44 -16.68
CA LEU A 41 13.22 5.40 -15.24
C LEU A 41 12.57 6.61 -14.53
N ASP A 42 11.35 6.91 -14.95
CA ASP A 42 10.64 8.17 -14.63
C ASP A 42 9.25 7.87 -14.02
N GLY A 43 9.00 8.43 -12.84
CA GLY A 43 7.78 8.25 -12.07
C GLY A 43 6.90 9.50 -12.07
N ASP A 44 5.66 9.38 -12.55
CA ASP A 44 4.75 10.53 -12.76
C ASP A 44 3.66 10.63 -11.67
N TRP A 45 3.73 9.84 -10.59
CA TRP A 45 2.61 9.72 -9.66
C TRP A 45 2.44 10.94 -8.76
N TRP A 46 3.54 11.54 -8.29
CA TRP A 46 3.50 12.76 -7.48
C TRP A 46 2.91 13.94 -8.25
N ASP A 47 3.34 14.12 -9.49
CA ASP A 47 2.80 15.13 -10.41
C ASP A 47 1.31 14.86 -10.72
N ASN A 48 0.95 13.60 -10.93
CA ASN A 48 -0.44 13.19 -11.16
C ASN A 48 -1.39 13.62 -10.02
N LEU A 49 -0.93 13.46 -8.77
CA LEU A 49 -1.68 13.85 -7.58
C LEU A 49 -1.67 15.37 -7.36
N ALA A 50 -0.54 16.04 -7.60
CA ALA A 50 -0.42 17.51 -7.52
C ALA A 50 -1.42 18.18 -8.47
N ASP A 51 -1.52 17.70 -9.71
CA ASP A 51 -2.46 18.19 -10.72
C ASP A 51 -3.94 18.02 -10.31
N LYS A 52 -4.23 17.09 -9.39
CA LYS A 52 -5.58 16.80 -8.88
C LYS A 52 -5.90 17.49 -7.57
N SER A 53 -4.93 18.13 -6.93
CA SER A 53 -5.06 18.76 -5.61
C SER A 53 -6.32 19.61 -5.46
N THR A 54 -6.56 20.55 -6.38
CA THR A 54 -7.73 21.44 -6.33
C THR A 54 -9.05 20.68 -6.46
N TYR A 55 -9.12 19.69 -7.35
CA TYR A 55 -10.33 18.89 -7.52
C TYR A 55 -10.61 18.06 -6.27
N LEU A 56 -9.60 17.40 -5.72
CA LEU A 56 -9.73 16.59 -4.50
C LEU A 56 -10.20 17.45 -3.30
N LYS A 57 -9.62 18.65 -3.15
CA LYS A 57 -10.06 19.64 -2.15
C LYS A 57 -11.52 20.03 -2.31
N ASN A 58 -11.93 20.36 -3.53
CA ASN A 58 -13.31 20.74 -3.83
C ASN A 58 -14.29 19.56 -3.68
N ALA A 59 -13.84 18.33 -3.91
CA ALA A 59 -14.64 17.11 -3.67
C ALA A 59 -14.88 16.85 -2.18
N GLY A 60 -14.02 17.40 -1.31
CA GLY A 60 -14.13 17.30 0.15
C GLY A 60 -13.22 16.24 0.77
N PHE A 61 -12.16 15.83 0.07
CA PHE A 61 -11.11 15.01 0.70
C PHE A 61 -10.33 15.87 1.69
N THR A 62 -9.99 15.27 2.82
CA THR A 62 -9.24 15.91 3.91
C THR A 62 -7.93 15.20 4.21
N GLY A 63 -7.75 13.95 3.72
CA GLY A 63 -6.51 13.20 3.85
C GLY A 63 -6.17 12.36 2.61
N LEU A 64 -4.88 12.22 2.28
CA LEU A 64 -4.39 11.29 1.27
C LEU A 64 -3.37 10.34 1.89
N TRP A 65 -3.65 9.03 1.81
CA TRP A 65 -2.67 7.99 2.09
C TRP A 65 -1.91 7.65 0.81
N LEU A 66 -0.62 7.94 0.82
CA LEU A 66 0.32 7.68 -0.27
C LEU A 66 1.00 6.32 -0.09
N PRO A 67 1.49 5.69 -1.18
CA PRO A 67 2.38 4.54 -1.04
C PRO A 67 3.69 4.95 -0.36
N SER A 68 4.50 3.98 0.07
CA SER A 68 5.80 4.26 0.67
C SER A 68 6.66 5.07 -0.31
N PRO A 69 7.11 6.29 0.09
CA PRO A 69 7.88 7.16 -0.80
C PRO A 69 9.36 6.75 -0.90
N SER A 70 9.78 5.71 -0.17
CA SER A 70 11.19 5.32 -0.04
C SER A 70 11.64 4.41 -1.19
N LYS A 71 12.93 4.43 -1.50
CA LYS A 71 13.53 3.58 -2.53
C LYS A 71 13.38 2.10 -2.17
N GLY A 72 12.76 1.35 -3.06
CA GLY A 72 12.67 -0.10 -2.99
C GLY A 72 13.83 -0.82 -3.66
N ASN A 73 14.01 -2.10 -3.31
CA ASN A 73 15.08 -2.96 -3.79
C ASN A 73 14.98 -3.23 -5.30
N TRP A 74 13.78 -3.14 -5.87
CA TRP A 74 13.56 -3.27 -7.31
C TRP A 74 13.53 -1.92 -8.07
N GLY A 75 14.00 -0.84 -7.46
CA GLY A 75 14.16 0.47 -8.11
C GLY A 75 12.84 1.01 -8.65
N ILE A 76 12.82 1.42 -9.93
CA ILE A 76 11.68 2.08 -10.57
C ILE A 76 10.40 1.23 -10.59
N VAL A 77 10.50 -0.10 -10.53
CA VAL A 77 9.32 -0.99 -10.59
C VAL A 77 8.79 -1.38 -9.22
N ASP A 78 9.47 -1.01 -8.14
CA ASP A 78 9.06 -1.35 -6.79
C ASP A 78 7.80 -0.56 -6.37
N MET A 79 6.88 -1.22 -5.68
CA MET A 79 5.67 -0.59 -5.14
C MET A 79 5.88 0.05 -3.75
N GLY A 80 7.10 -0.01 -3.22
CA GLY A 80 7.50 0.63 -1.97
C GLY A 80 7.51 -0.30 -0.76
N TYR A 81 6.84 -1.45 -0.82
CA TYR A 81 6.88 -2.49 0.22
C TYR A 81 8.17 -3.31 0.16
N GLY A 82 8.86 -3.34 -0.98
CA GLY A 82 10.20 -3.89 -1.13
C GLY A 82 11.28 -2.95 -0.59
N ILE A 83 11.03 -2.24 0.52
CA ILE A 83 11.87 -1.12 0.97
C ILE A 83 13.35 -1.51 1.06
N TYR A 84 14.23 -0.64 0.57
CA TYR A 84 15.68 -0.80 0.63
C TYR A 84 16.31 0.30 1.47
N ASP A 85 16.05 1.56 1.11
CA ASP A 85 16.64 2.73 1.76
C ASP A 85 15.56 3.72 2.19
N HIS A 86 15.40 3.85 3.50
CA HIS A 86 14.37 4.65 4.16
C HIS A 86 14.54 6.15 3.91
N TYR A 87 15.77 6.63 3.65
CA TYR A 87 16.06 8.06 3.49
C TYR A 87 16.19 8.48 2.02
N ASP A 88 16.17 7.54 1.07
CA ASP A 88 16.14 7.84 -0.36
C ASP A 88 14.70 7.93 -0.86
N LEU A 89 14.14 9.14 -0.89
CA LEU A 89 12.80 9.42 -1.42
C LEU A 89 12.77 9.68 -2.93
N GLY A 90 13.75 9.13 -3.67
CA GLY A 90 13.87 9.34 -5.12
C GLY A 90 14.91 10.40 -5.50
N ASN A 91 15.97 10.54 -4.70
CA ASN A 91 17.02 11.55 -4.87
C ASN A 91 18.39 10.98 -5.18
N TYR A 92 18.57 9.68 -4.95
CA TYR A 92 19.85 9.03 -5.10
C TYR A 92 19.78 7.88 -6.10
N ASN A 93 20.82 7.75 -6.93
CA ASN A 93 20.90 6.63 -7.86
C ASN A 93 21.26 5.34 -7.11
N GLN A 94 20.22 4.60 -6.74
CA GLN A 94 20.26 3.34 -6.00
C GLN A 94 19.32 2.35 -6.65
N LYS A 95 19.71 1.06 -6.66
CA LYS A 95 18.89 -0.03 -7.23
C LYS A 95 18.44 0.22 -8.68
N GLY A 96 19.28 0.92 -9.44
CA GLY A 96 19.10 1.13 -10.87
C GLY A 96 18.28 2.36 -11.28
N SER A 97 17.74 3.15 -10.33
CA SER A 97 17.04 4.41 -10.62
C SER A 97 17.34 5.49 -9.60
N THR A 98 17.26 6.76 -10.02
CA THR A 98 17.24 7.88 -9.07
C THR A 98 15.86 7.98 -8.44
N GLU A 99 14.81 8.05 -9.26
CA GLU A 99 13.45 8.16 -8.80
C GLU A 99 12.92 6.83 -8.24
N THR A 100 11.91 6.95 -7.38
CA THR A 100 11.04 5.83 -7.05
C THR A 100 10.04 5.62 -8.18
N ARG A 101 9.23 4.54 -8.12
CA ARG A 101 8.11 4.37 -9.06
C ARG A 101 7.20 5.58 -9.17
N PHE A 102 7.10 6.34 -8.09
CA PHE A 102 6.13 7.41 -7.92
C PHE A 102 6.66 8.78 -8.34
N GLY A 103 7.99 8.92 -8.48
CA GLY A 103 8.69 10.15 -8.84
C GLY A 103 9.85 10.46 -7.90
N SER A 104 10.39 11.66 -8.05
CA SER A 104 11.48 12.23 -7.24
C SER A 104 10.98 12.83 -5.92
N ARG A 105 11.90 13.08 -4.98
CA ARG A 105 11.54 13.79 -3.73
C ARG A 105 11.02 15.20 -3.99
N SER A 106 11.58 15.89 -5.00
CA SER A 106 11.19 17.27 -5.30
C SER A 106 9.73 17.34 -5.73
N GLU A 107 9.26 16.36 -6.52
CA GLU A 107 7.86 16.26 -6.92
C GLU A 107 6.97 15.84 -5.74
N LEU A 108 7.44 14.94 -4.87
CA LEU A 108 6.74 14.58 -3.64
C LEU A 108 6.52 15.81 -2.74
N GLU A 109 7.57 16.58 -2.46
CA GLU A 109 7.49 17.80 -1.63
C GLU A 109 6.62 18.88 -2.29
N ALA A 110 6.65 19.01 -3.63
CA ALA A 110 5.77 19.91 -4.36
C ALA A 110 4.30 19.49 -4.24
N MET A 111 4.01 18.20 -4.38
CA MET A 111 2.67 17.64 -4.22
C MET A 111 2.15 17.84 -2.79
N ILE A 112 2.98 17.59 -1.77
CA ILE A 112 2.63 17.87 -0.36
C ILE A 112 2.30 19.36 -0.18
N ALA A 113 3.14 20.25 -0.72
CA ALA A 113 2.90 21.69 -0.65
C ALA A 113 1.58 22.09 -1.33
N ASP A 114 1.25 21.50 -2.48
CA ASP A 114 -0.01 21.73 -3.19
C ASP A 114 -1.22 21.21 -2.40
N MET A 115 -1.11 20.06 -1.73
CA MET A 115 -2.15 19.55 -0.83
C MET A 115 -2.33 20.45 0.40
N HIS A 116 -1.25 21.03 0.90
CA HIS A 116 -1.24 21.92 2.05
C HIS A 116 -1.67 23.35 1.73
N ASP A 117 -1.60 23.79 0.48
CA ASP A 117 -1.89 25.17 0.10
C ASP A 117 -3.36 25.55 0.40
N THR A 118 -3.54 26.48 1.32
CA THR A 118 -4.85 27.05 1.69
C THR A 118 -5.11 28.40 1.05
N SER A 119 -4.22 28.85 0.15
CA SER A 119 -4.40 30.09 -0.58
C SER A 119 -5.72 30.09 -1.39
N GLY A 120 -6.29 31.28 -1.57
CA GLY A 120 -7.59 31.41 -2.25
C GLY A 120 -8.79 30.82 -1.49
N GLY A 121 -8.61 30.41 -0.23
CA GLY A 121 -9.68 29.82 0.60
C GLY A 121 -9.88 28.33 0.37
N GLN A 122 -8.91 27.65 -0.24
CA GLN A 122 -8.92 26.20 -0.40
C GLN A 122 -8.71 25.49 0.96
N PRO A 123 -9.36 24.34 1.20
CA PRO A 123 -9.08 23.52 2.37
C PRO A 123 -7.70 22.86 2.27
N LYS A 124 -7.07 22.60 3.42
CA LYS A 124 -5.88 21.76 3.50
C LYS A 124 -6.30 20.29 3.32
N ILE A 125 -5.50 19.54 2.56
CA ILE A 125 -5.49 18.08 2.59
C ILE A 125 -4.27 17.64 3.40
N GLU A 126 -4.47 16.80 4.40
CA GLU A 126 -3.39 16.14 5.14
C GLU A 126 -2.80 15.00 4.31
N VAL A 127 -1.49 14.77 4.42
CA VAL A 127 -0.79 13.75 3.63
C VAL A 127 -0.16 12.71 4.55
N TYR A 128 -0.46 11.44 4.30
CA TYR A 128 -0.01 10.31 5.11
C TYR A 128 0.91 9.40 4.31
N ALA A 129 2.09 9.08 4.85
CA ALA A 129 3.01 8.13 4.23
C ALA A 129 2.73 6.69 4.69
N ASP A 130 2.99 5.72 3.83
CA ASP A 130 3.05 4.31 4.18
C ASP A 130 4.41 3.95 4.80
N ILE A 131 4.41 3.29 5.95
CA ILE A 131 5.59 3.05 6.80
C ILE A 131 5.78 1.55 7.00
N ILE A 132 6.91 1.05 6.52
CA ILE A 132 7.33 -0.34 6.65
C ILE A 132 8.39 -0.41 7.77
N LEU A 133 8.02 -0.96 8.92
CA LEU A 133 8.91 -1.11 10.09
C LEU A 133 9.42 -2.54 10.29
N ASN A 134 8.84 -3.52 9.58
CA ASN A 134 9.09 -4.94 9.80
C ASN A 134 10.40 -5.43 9.16
N HIS A 135 10.64 -5.04 7.91
CA HIS A 135 11.70 -5.66 7.10
C HIS A 135 12.37 -4.67 6.16
N VAL A 136 13.49 -5.09 5.61
CA VAL A 136 14.18 -4.42 4.50
C VAL A 136 14.62 -5.47 3.49
N TYR A 137 14.45 -5.20 2.20
CA TYR A 137 14.99 -6.05 1.15
C TYR A 137 16.44 -5.69 0.84
N SER A 138 17.17 -6.65 0.27
CA SER A 138 18.58 -6.51 -0.07
C SER A 138 18.91 -7.39 -1.27
N SER A 139 20.19 -7.44 -1.63
CA SER A 139 20.69 -8.21 -2.77
C SER A 139 22.07 -8.80 -2.49
N ASP A 140 22.60 -9.59 -3.42
CA ASP A 140 23.90 -10.26 -3.27
C ASP A 140 25.09 -9.30 -3.09
N GLU A 141 24.92 -8.00 -3.39
CA GLU A 141 25.93 -6.97 -3.11
C GLU A 141 26.01 -6.59 -1.62
N ASP A 142 24.99 -6.92 -0.85
CA ASP A 142 24.84 -6.68 0.59
C ASP A 142 25.34 -7.89 1.42
N GLU A 143 26.12 -8.78 0.81
CA GLU A 143 26.65 -9.98 1.46
C GLU A 143 27.64 -9.63 2.58
N GLU A 144 27.46 -10.25 3.75
CA GLU A 144 28.44 -10.23 4.83
C GLU A 144 28.55 -11.59 5.53
N VAL A 145 29.58 -11.76 6.35
CA VAL A 145 29.68 -12.91 7.26
C VAL A 145 28.65 -12.78 8.39
N ASN A 146 27.82 -13.79 8.56
CA ASN A 146 26.78 -13.84 9.57
C ASN A 146 27.04 -14.98 10.58
N PRO A 147 27.76 -14.71 11.68
CA PRO A 147 28.04 -15.72 12.70
C PRO A 147 26.79 -16.14 13.49
N ALA A 148 25.76 -15.29 13.57
CA ALA A 148 24.52 -15.60 14.29
C ALA A 148 23.72 -16.68 13.55
N VAL A 149 23.49 -16.50 12.24
CA VAL A 149 22.85 -17.51 11.38
C VAL A 149 23.68 -18.79 11.32
N LYS A 150 25.02 -18.69 11.26
CA LYS A 150 25.87 -19.89 11.36
C LYS A 150 25.60 -20.67 12.65
N ALA A 151 25.62 -19.99 13.79
CA ALA A 151 25.41 -20.62 15.09
C ALA A 151 23.99 -21.21 15.21
N TYR A 152 22.98 -20.47 14.75
CA TYR A 152 21.58 -20.89 14.74
C TYR A 152 21.36 -22.16 13.90
N THR A 153 21.91 -22.20 12.69
CA THR A 153 21.81 -23.36 11.79
C THR A 153 22.59 -24.57 12.32
N PHE A 154 23.78 -24.37 12.89
CA PHE A 154 24.57 -25.46 13.50
C PHE A 154 23.96 -25.98 14.82
N ALA A 155 23.14 -25.17 15.48
CA ALA A 155 22.28 -25.61 16.57
C ALA A 155 20.99 -26.29 16.07
N GLU A 156 20.80 -26.44 14.76
CA GLU A 156 19.59 -26.99 14.13
C GLU A 156 18.32 -26.24 14.57
N ALA A 157 18.44 -24.92 14.67
CA ALA A 157 17.43 -23.98 15.18
C ALA A 157 16.96 -24.27 16.61
N TYR A 158 17.77 -24.95 17.44
CA TYR A 158 17.50 -25.07 18.86
C TYR A 158 17.95 -23.84 19.64
N THR A 159 16.97 -23.13 20.21
CA THR A 159 17.18 -22.03 21.14
C THR A 159 16.48 -22.37 22.45
N ASN A 160 17.18 -22.24 23.59
CA ASN A 160 16.63 -22.50 24.93
C ASN A 160 15.91 -23.88 25.10
N GLY A 161 16.35 -24.90 24.37
CA GLY A 161 15.82 -26.27 24.47
C GLY A 161 14.60 -26.58 23.60
N SER A 162 14.16 -25.63 22.77
CA SER A 162 13.09 -25.80 21.79
C SER A 162 13.64 -25.64 20.37
N GLN A 163 13.14 -26.45 19.43
CA GLN A 163 13.41 -26.27 18.01
C GLN A 163 12.47 -25.22 17.42
N HIS A 164 13.03 -24.32 16.62
CA HIS A 164 12.32 -23.21 15.97
C HIS A 164 12.41 -23.30 14.45
N VAL A 165 11.83 -22.32 13.75
CA VAL A 165 11.82 -22.29 12.28
C VAL A 165 13.26 -22.12 11.77
N PRO A 166 13.76 -23.02 10.90
CA PRO A 166 15.08 -22.85 10.30
C PRO A 166 15.19 -21.57 9.48
N TYR A 167 16.38 -20.98 9.49
CA TYR A 167 16.70 -19.89 8.57
C TYR A 167 16.61 -20.39 7.13
N PRO A 168 15.99 -19.65 6.19
CA PRO A 168 15.79 -20.11 4.82
C PRO A 168 17.11 -20.58 4.17
N SER A 169 17.19 -21.86 3.81
CA SER A 169 18.44 -22.49 3.37
C SER A 169 19.01 -21.84 2.09
N ASN A 170 18.13 -21.36 1.21
CA ASN A 170 18.49 -20.64 -0.02
C ASN A 170 18.99 -19.21 0.20
N GLU A 171 18.88 -18.68 1.42
CA GLU A 171 19.38 -17.35 1.79
C GLU A 171 20.72 -17.42 2.54
N ILE A 172 21.29 -18.63 2.71
CA ILE A 172 22.61 -18.81 3.30
C ILE A 172 23.61 -19.20 2.21
N LYS A 173 24.63 -18.36 2.03
CA LYS A 173 25.80 -18.69 1.23
C LYS A 173 26.92 -19.19 2.13
N TRP A 174 27.33 -20.43 1.94
CA TRP A 174 28.39 -21.05 2.74
C TRP A 174 29.73 -20.89 2.03
N VAL A 175 30.74 -20.33 2.69
CA VAL A 175 32.02 -20.00 2.04
C VAL A 175 33.20 -20.56 2.83
N ILE A 176 34.11 -21.24 2.15
CA ILE A 176 35.45 -21.54 2.67
C ILE A 176 36.42 -20.59 1.96
N PRO A 177 36.84 -19.48 2.60
CA PRO A 177 37.65 -18.48 1.94
C PRO A 177 39.07 -18.98 1.67
N ASN A 178 39.61 -18.65 0.49
CA ASN A 178 40.96 -18.95 0.06
C ASN A 178 41.37 -20.42 0.27
N ALA A 179 40.47 -21.35 -0.05
CA ALA A 179 40.70 -22.78 0.09
C ALA A 179 41.90 -23.20 -0.77
N GLY A 180 42.87 -23.90 -0.16
CA GLY A 180 44.06 -24.40 -0.84
C GLY A 180 43.78 -25.58 -1.77
N THR A 181 44.75 -25.95 -2.61
CA THR A 181 44.61 -27.09 -3.53
C THR A 181 44.44 -28.42 -2.81
N GLY A 182 43.67 -29.33 -3.40
CA GLY A 182 43.45 -30.69 -2.90
C GLY A 182 41.97 -31.05 -2.82
N ASP A 183 41.70 -32.20 -2.21
CA ASP A 183 40.36 -32.76 -2.08
C ASP A 183 39.67 -32.25 -0.81
N TYR A 184 38.44 -31.76 -0.97
CA TYR A 184 37.53 -31.39 0.11
C TYR A 184 36.34 -32.32 0.09
N TYR A 185 35.92 -32.77 1.26
CA TYR A 185 34.74 -33.62 1.46
C TYR A 185 33.70 -32.84 2.25
N ILE A 186 32.60 -32.47 1.59
CA ILE A 186 31.55 -31.60 2.11
C ILE A 186 30.34 -32.46 2.44
N LYS A 187 29.95 -32.48 3.72
CA LYS A 187 28.84 -33.29 4.22
C LYS A 187 27.61 -32.44 4.45
N ILE A 188 26.56 -32.68 3.67
CA ILE A 188 25.28 -31.97 3.77
C ILE A 188 24.36 -32.75 4.73
N LYS A 189 23.66 -32.02 5.59
CA LYS A 189 22.68 -32.57 6.52
C LYS A 189 21.39 -31.75 6.47
N GLY A 190 20.26 -32.43 6.63
CA GLY A 190 18.93 -31.83 6.82
C GLY A 190 18.44 -31.87 8.27
N PHE A 191 17.67 -30.86 8.68
CA PHE A 191 16.93 -30.81 9.94
C PHE A 191 15.59 -30.09 9.75
N GLU A 192 14.61 -30.38 10.62
CA GLU A 192 13.23 -29.88 10.50
C GLU A 192 12.64 -30.10 9.09
N MET A 193 12.91 -31.29 8.54
CA MET A 193 12.37 -31.73 7.24
C MET A 193 10.99 -32.37 7.44
N ASP A 194 10.18 -32.48 6.38
CA ASP A 194 8.97 -33.32 6.41
C ASP A 194 9.34 -34.82 6.51
N TRP A 195 9.45 -35.32 7.74
CA TRP A 195 9.77 -36.73 8.00
C TRP A 195 8.68 -37.71 7.55
N GLY A 196 7.47 -37.21 7.24
CA GLY A 196 6.35 -37.99 6.72
C GLY A 196 6.39 -38.22 5.20
N SER A 197 7.11 -37.38 4.44
CA SER A 197 7.17 -37.42 2.98
C SER A 197 8.63 -37.44 2.49
N TYR A 198 9.12 -38.58 2.00
CA TYR A 198 10.46 -38.66 1.41
C TYR A 198 10.62 -37.70 0.22
N ASP A 199 9.61 -37.61 -0.63
CA ASP A 199 9.63 -36.76 -1.83
C ASP A 199 9.66 -35.27 -1.48
N SER A 200 9.22 -34.85 -0.29
CA SER A 200 9.29 -33.45 0.17
C SER A 200 10.62 -33.10 0.86
N ARG A 201 11.58 -34.04 0.90
CA ARG A 201 12.93 -33.86 1.47
C ARG A 201 14.03 -33.78 0.43
N GLY A 202 13.70 -33.38 -0.79
CA GLY A 202 14.67 -33.16 -1.85
C GLY A 202 15.51 -31.91 -1.58
N TYR A 203 16.70 -31.84 -2.17
CA TYR A 203 17.50 -30.64 -2.19
C TYR A 203 18.35 -30.50 -3.46
N GLU A 204 18.77 -29.28 -3.74
CA GLU A 204 19.85 -28.96 -4.68
C GLU A 204 21.03 -28.37 -3.91
N VAL A 205 22.23 -28.89 -4.17
CA VAL A 205 23.48 -28.27 -3.74
C VAL A 205 24.26 -27.79 -4.97
N THR A 206 24.73 -26.54 -4.93
CA THR A 206 25.63 -25.96 -5.92
C THR A 206 26.94 -25.64 -5.24
N ILE A 207 28.07 -26.11 -5.81
CA ILE A 207 29.40 -25.83 -5.27
C ILE A 207 30.28 -25.22 -6.35
N ASP A 208 30.74 -23.97 -6.16
CA ASP A 208 31.70 -23.30 -7.02
C ASP A 208 33.04 -23.14 -6.30
N TRP A 209 34.09 -23.71 -6.86
CA TRP A 209 35.46 -23.66 -6.35
C TRP A 209 36.46 -23.13 -7.38
N THR A 210 35.98 -22.54 -8.47
CA THR A 210 36.81 -21.96 -9.52
C THR A 210 36.45 -20.50 -9.84
N GLY A 211 35.36 -19.99 -9.27
CA GLY A 211 34.83 -18.67 -9.59
C GLY A 211 34.10 -18.64 -10.92
N SER A 212 33.63 -19.81 -11.38
CA SER A 212 32.89 -19.93 -12.64
C SER A 212 31.48 -19.37 -12.54
N GLY A 213 30.96 -19.18 -11.33
CA GLY A 213 29.55 -18.88 -11.08
C GLY A 213 28.65 -20.10 -11.25
N ASP A 214 27.35 -19.91 -10.98
CA ASP A 214 26.33 -20.96 -11.02
C ASP A 214 26.08 -21.45 -12.46
N ASN A 215 25.87 -22.76 -12.61
CA ASN A 215 25.53 -23.46 -13.84
C ASN A 215 24.27 -24.31 -13.61
N THR A 216 23.36 -24.32 -14.58
CA THR A 216 22.09 -25.06 -14.52
C THR A 216 22.21 -26.55 -14.82
N THR A 217 23.41 -27.04 -15.16
CA THR A 217 23.69 -28.47 -15.36
C THR A 217 23.59 -29.21 -14.04
N TYR A 218 22.76 -30.26 -13.99
CA TYR A 218 22.57 -31.07 -12.80
C TYR A 218 22.94 -32.53 -12.99
N THR A 219 23.34 -33.18 -11.91
CA THR A 219 23.42 -34.64 -11.76
C THR A 219 22.66 -35.08 -10.52
N TRP A 220 22.47 -36.39 -10.37
CA TRP A 220 21.86 -37.01 -9.19
C TRP A 220 22.94 -37.67 -8.34
N GLU A 221 22.80 -37.56 -7.03
CA GLU A 221 23.63 -38.30 -6.07
C GLU A 221 23.42 -39.82 -6.20
N SER A 222 24.32 -40.60 -5.60
CA SER A 222 24.23 -42.05 -5.56
C SER A 222 24.43 -42.60 -4.16
N GLU A 223 23.41 -43.29 -3.65
CA GLU A 223 23.40 -43.84 -2.31
C GLU A 223 24.04 -45.25 -2.21
N PRO A 224 24.77 -45.59 -1.12
CA PRO A 224 25.07 -44.75 0.04
C PRO A 224 26.14 -43.69 -0.28
N ASN A 225 26.02 -42.48 0.26
CA ASN A 225 27.07 -41.45 0.15
C ASN A 225 27.41 -40.73 1.49
N GLY A 226 27.07 -41.30 2.65
CA GLY A 226 27.31 -40.65 3.95
C GLY A 226 28.74 -40.65 4.52
N GLY A 227 29.75 -40.85 3.67
CA GLY A 227 31.16 -40.92 4.03
C GLY A 227 31.62 -42.31 4.48
N ASN A 228 32.77 -42.39 5.16
CA ASN A 228 33.48 -43.64 5.48
C ASN A 228 33.96 -44.44 4.24
N GLY A 229 34.15 -43.76 3.11
CA GLY A 229 34.61 -44.36 1.85
C GLY A 229 33.55 -44.40 0.75
N ASP A 230 32.31 -44.06 1.08
CA ASP A 230 31.19 -43.90 0.16
C ASP A 230 30.92 -42.39 -0.03
N THR A 231 31.27 -41.85 -1.21
CA THR A 231 31.28 -40.41 -1.53
C THR A 231 30.91 -40.19 -3.00
N ASP A 232 30.18 -39.12 -3.30
CA ASP A 232 29.94 -38.68 -4.68
C ASP A 232 30.99 -37.64 -5.13
N VAL A 233 31.61 -37.85 -6.29
CA VAL A 233 32.48 -36.84 -6.91
C VAL A 233 31.59 -35.78 -7.55
N PHE A 234 31.78 -34.52 -7.13
CA PHE A 234 30.97 -33.42 -7.64
C PHE A 234 31.21 -33.23 -9.16
N PRO A 235 30.14 -33.05 -9.97
CA PRO A 235 30.23 -33.19 -11.42
C PRO A 235 31.03 -32.07 -12.11
N GLY A 236 31.13 -30.90 -11.45
CA GLY A 236 31.95 -29.78 -11.89
C GLY A 236 31.66 -28.51 -11.10
N SER A 237 32.58 -27.54 -11.17
CA SER A 237 32.43 -26.25 -10.47
C SER A 237 31.19 -25.51 -10.97
N GLY A 238 30.41 -24.98 -10.02
CA GLY A 238 29.16 -24.26 -10.28
C GLY A 238 27.98 -25.15 -10.69
N GLN A 239 28.16 -26.46 -10.87
CA GLN A 239 27.09 -27.37 -11.24
C GLN A 239 26.22 -27.74 -10.03
N ILE A 240 25.07 -28.36 -10.31
CA ILE A 240 24.08 -28.77 -9.30
C ILE A 240 24.20 -30.28 -9.05
N MET A 241 24.21 -30.68 -7.79
CA MET A 241 23.88 -32.05 -7.40
C MET A 241 22.50 -32.07 -6.75
N ARG A 242 21.66 -33.03 -7.16
CA ARG A 242 20.33 -33.27 -6.62
C ARG A 242 20.35 -34.49 -5.71
N GLY A 243 19.72 -34.36 -4.56
CA GLY A 243 19.65 -35.42 -3.57
C GLY A 243 18.40 -35.38 -2.71
N PHE A 244 18.29 -36.33 -1.78
CA PHE A 244 17.22 -36.43 -0.79
C PHE A 244 17.79 -36.74 0.58
N ILE A 245 17.35 -36.02 1.60
CA ILE A 245 17.64 -36.39 2.99
C ILE A 245 16.69 -37.51 3.41
N GLY A 246 17.16 -38.76 3.39
CA GLY A 246 16.39 -39.97 3.65
C GLY A 246 15.93 -40.13 5.10
N SER A 247 16.71 -39.66 6.07
CA SER A 247 16.40 -39.72 7.51
C SER A 247 17.05 -38.58 8.31
N SER A 248 16.69 -38.41 9.58
CA SER A 248 17.31 -37.39 10.45
C SER A 248 18.77 -37.66 10.81
N SER A 249 19.25 -38.90 10.58
CA SER A 249 20.66 -39.28 10.71
C SER A 249 21.40 -39.27 9.37
N ASP A 250 20.70 -38.93 8.29
CA ASP A 250 21.26 -38.98 6.95
C ASP A 250 22.22 -37.83 6.68
N ILE A 251 23.26 -38.14 5.94
CA ILE A 251 24.34 -37.23 5.59
C ILE A 251 24.78 -37.60 4.19
N ASP A 252 24.93 -36.60 3.33
CA ASP A 252 25.41 -36.81 1.95
C ASP A 252 26.78 -36.16 1.79
N GLU A 253 27.79 -36.93 1.39
CA GLU A 253 29.18 -36.49 1.24
C GLU A 253 29.57 -36.27 -0.22
N TYR A 254 30.06 -35.07 -0.50
CA TYR A 254 30.51 -34.64 -1.82
C TYR A 254 32.01 -34.33 -1.84
N GLN A 255 32.74 -34.93 -2.79
CA GLN A 255 34.14 -34.62 -3.04
C GLN A 255 34.27 -33.53 -4.12
N VAL A 256 34.98 -32.44 -3.80
CA VAL A 256 35.46 -31.46 -4.77
C VAL A 256 36.99 -31.42 -4.77
N THR A 257 37.60 -31.23 -5.94
CA THR A 257 39.08 -31.16 -6.08
C THR A 257 39.49 -29.78 -6.59
N LEU A 258 40.21 -29.04 -5.77
CA LEU A 258 40.76 -27.73 -6.13
C LEU A 258 42.15 -27.91 -6.75
N THR A 259 42.31 -27.44 -7.98
CA THR A 259 43.59 -27.44 -8.71
C THR A 259 44.38 -26.14 -8.56
N SER A 260 43.73 -25.08 -8.09
CA SER A 260 44.29 -23.79 -7.68
C SER A 260 43.59 -23.30 -6.43
N ALA A 261 44.22 -22.40 -5.67
CA ALA A 261 43.57 -21.78 -4.52
C ALA A 261 42.41 -20.88 -4.97
N HIS A 262 41.24 -21.03 -4.34
CA HIS A 262 40.03 -20.25 -4.61
C HIS A 262 39.08 -20.37 -3.42
N ASP A 263 38.10 -19.48 -3.32
CA ASP A 263 36.97 -19.70 -2.41
C ASP A 263 36.15 -20.92 -2.85
N ILE A 264 35.70 -21.73 -1.89
CA ILE A 264 34.65 -22.73 -2.14
C ILE A 264 33.34 -22.12 -1.68
N VAL A 265 32.41 -21.92 -2.60
CA VAL A 265 31.07 -21.37 -2.36
C VAL A 265 30.05 -22.49 -2.49
N ILE A 266 29.27 -22.73 -1.44
CA ILE A 266 28.23 -23.76 -1.37
C ILE A 266 26.88 -23.06 -1.19
N LYS A 267 25.91 -23.38 -2.06
CA LYS A 267 24.52 -22.90 -1.98
C LYS A 267 23.59 -24.10 -1.90
N LEU A 268 22.58 -24.02 -1.05
CA LEU A 268 21.61 -25.09 -0.81
C LEU A 268 20.20 -24.59 -1.06
N LYS A 269 19.35 -25.45 -1.64
CA LYS A 269 17.93 -25.15 -1.86
C LYS A 269 17.10 -26.36 -1.48
N ALA A 270 16.03 -26.15 -0.74
CA ALA A 270 15.07 -27.20 -0.46
C ALA A 270 14.15 -27.42 -1.67
N ILE A 271 13.83 -28.68 -1.97
CA ILE A 271 13.02 -29.08 -3.11
C ILE A 271 11.90 -29.99 -2.63
N ASP A 272 10.71 -29.79 -3.19
CA ASP A 272 9.60 -30.74 -3.08
C ASP A 272 9.43 -31.46 -4.42
N ASN A 273 9.54 -32.78 -4.41
CA ASN A 273 9.43 -33.67 -5.56
C ASN A 273 8.06 -34.40 -5.66
N THR A 274 7.10 -34.12 -4.78
CA THR A 274 5.78 -34.79 -4.76
C THR A 274 5.01 -34.63 -6.07
N ASN A 275 5.19 -33.49 -6.74
CA ASN A 275 4.57 -33.17 -8.04
C ASN A 275 5.64 -32.74 -9.08
N GLY A 276 6.78 -33.43 -9.06
CA GLY A 276 7.96 -33.07 -9.85
C GLY A 276 8.88 -32.11 -9.10
N TRP A 277 10.05 -31.83 -9.68
CA TRP A 277 11.15 -31.13 -9.03
C TRP A 277 10.91 -29.62 -8.90
N ASN A 278 10.18 -29.22 -7.86
CA ASN A 278 9.73 -27.85 -7.62
C ASN A 278 10.37 -27.25 -6.36
N TRP A 279 10.25 -25.94 -6.19
CA TRP A 279 10.67 -25.25 -4.96
C TRP A 279 9.95 -25.87 -3.75
N GLY A 280 10.74 -26.33 -2.78
CA GLY A 280 10.23 -26.81 -1.50
C GLY A 280 10.12 -25.69 -0.48
N ASN A 281 9.65 -26.04 0.72
CA ASN A 281 9.70 -25.13 1.86
C ASN A 281 11.16 -24.80 2.20
N GLN A 282 11.58 -23.55 2.00
CA GLN A 282 12.97 -23.15 2.25
C GLN A 282 13.31 -23.07 3.74
N ASN A 283 12.31 -23.08 4.62
CA ASN A 283 12.50 -23.29 6.05
C ASN A 283 12.71 -24.78 6.41
N HIS A 284 12.94 -25.67 5.45
CA HIS A 284 13.63 -26.94 5.70
C HIS A 284 15.14 -26.67 5.82
N GLY A 285 15.71 -26.96 6.99
CA GLY A 285 17.09 -26.62 7.29
C GLY A 285 18.08 -27.54 6.58
N LEU A 286 18.92 -26.98 5.71
CA LEU A 286 19.98 -27.69 4.98
C LEU A 286 21.30 -26.96 5.18
N TYR A 287 22.36 -27.69 5.54
CA TYR A 287 23.65 -27.07 5.79
C TYR A 287 24.84 -28.04 5.64
N PRO A 288 26.04 -27.53 5.33
CA PRO A 288 27.28 -28.31 5.36
C PRO A 288 27.74 -28.54 6.81
N ALA A 289 27.24 -29.62 7.42
CA ALA A 289 27.50 -29.96 8.81
C ALA A 289 28.98 -30.29 9.10
N GLU A 290 29.68 -30.86 8.11
CA GLU A 290 31.12 -31.11 8.19
C GLU A 290 31.80 -30.79 6.85
N VAL A 291 33.05 -30.33 6.92
CA VAL A 291 33.89 -30.07 5.73
C VAL A 291 35.29 -30.57 6.02
N TRP A 292 35.72 -31.68 5.41
CA TRP A 292 37.02 -32.27 5.68
C TRP A 292 38.07 -31.90 4.63
N TYR A 293 39.22 -31.43 5.11
CA TYR A 293 40.41 -31.17 4.29
C TYR A 293 41.67 -31.60 5.05
N ASN A 294 42.49 -32.47 4.44
CA ASN A 294 43.72 -33.00 5.05
C ASN A 294 43.54 -33.53 6.49
N GLY A 295 42.41 -34.19 6.77
CA GLY A 295 42.08 -34.76 8.08
C GLY A 295 41.58 -33.76 9.13
N ASN A 296 41.31 -32.50 8.75
CA ASN A 296 40.72 -31.49 9.64
C ASN A 296 39.31 -31.15 9.18
N ASN A 297 38.37 -31.06 10.13
CA ASN A 297 37.03 -30.54 9.87
C ASN A 297 37.04 -29.01 9.97
N LEU A 298 36.75 -28.34 8.86
CA LEU A 298 36.76 -26.90 8.70
C LEU A 298 35.43 -26.23 9.07
N ALA A 299 34.36 -27.00 9.30
CA ALA A 299 33.01 -26.47 9.51
C ALA A 299 32.92 -25.51 10.72
N SER A 300 33.61 -25.82 11.81
CA SER A 300 33.61 -24.97 13.02
C SER A 300 34.64 -23.83 12.98
N THR A 301 35.68 -23.92 12.14
CA THR A 301 36.82 -22.99 12.16
C THR A 301 36.88 -22.02 10.99
N THR A 302 36.61 -22.49 9.77
CA THR A 302 36.92 -21.76 8.53
C THR A 302 35.69 -21.50 7.69
N LEU A 303 34.71 -22.40 7.70
CA LEU A 303 33.46 -22.25 6.98
C LEU A 303 32.71 -21.01 7.50
N GLU A 304 32.28 -20.13 6.62
CA GLU A 304 31.48 -18.95 6.93
C GLU A 304 30.05 -19.18 6.45
N ALA A 305 29.05 -18.82 7.26
CA ALA A 305 27.72 -18.53 6.73
C ALA A 305 27.71 -17.06 6.34
N ARG A 306 27.20 -16.75 5.16
CA ARG A 306 27.06 -15.37 4.66
C ARG A 306 25.62 -15.12 4.24
N THR A 307 25.11 -13.94 4.60
CA THR A 307 23.74 -13.50 4.32
C THR A 307 23.77 -12.08 3.75
N ASN A 308 22.72 -11.70 3.05
CA ASN A 308 22.60 -10.37 2.43
C ASN A 308 22.10 -9.33 3.45
N THR A 309 22.76 -9.22 4.60
CA THR A 309 22.36 -8.35 5.73
C THR A 309 23.29 -7.14 5.91
N GLY A 310 24.41 -7.10 5.19
CA GLY A 310 25.44 -6.06 5.26
C GLY A 310 25.11 -4.86 4.39
N ILE A 311 23.95 -4.24 4.64
CA ILE A 311 23.38 -3.22 3.76
C ILE A 311 24.10 -1.88 3.98
N SER A 312 24.66 -1.34 2.89
CA SER A 312 25.27 -0.01 2.87
C SER A 312 24.68 0.84 1.76
N TYR A 313 24.34 2.07 2.11
CA TYR A 313 23.71 3.00 1.19
C TYR A 313 24.72 3.90 0.49
N VAL A 314 24.27 4.59 -0.54
CA VAL A 314 25.03 5.72 -1.08
C VAL A 314 25.16 6.82 -0.04
N THR A 315 26.10 7.73 -0.24
CA THR A 315 26.25 8.84 0.70
C THR A 315 25.08 9.81 0.57
N HIS A 316 24.24 9.87 1.60
CA HIS A 316 23.20 10.87 1.74
C HIS A 316 23.82 12.26 1.97
N THR A 317 23.25 13.25 1.27
CA THR A 317 23.70 14.64 1.26
C THR A 317 22.63 15.64 1.67
N GLY A 318 21.38 15.19 1.86
CA GLY A 318 20.27 16.03 2.28
C GLY A 318 20.27 16.33 3.77
N THR A 319 19.46 17.31 4.16
CA THR A 319 19.31 17.73 5.55
C THR A 319 18.66 16.60 6.36
N GLY A 320 19.25 16.27 7.52
CA GLY A 320 18.69 15.29 8.44
C GLY A 320 18.79 13.83 7.96
N GLU A 321 19.50 13.55 6.86
CA GLU A 321 19.65 12.19 6.32
C GLU A 321 20.93 11.53 6.87
N PRO A 322 20.82 10.52 7.76
CA PRO A 322 21.98 9.83 8.28
C PRO A 322 22.53 8.85 7.24
N ASN A 323 23.83 8.57 7.36
CA ASN A 323 24.53 7.57 6.56
C ASN A 323 24.70 6.28 7.37
N HIS A 324 23.57 5.73 7.81
CA HIS A 324 23.54 4.48 8.56
C HIS A 324 23.83 3.28 7.64
N SER A 325 24.30 2.19 8.23
CA SER A 325 24.41 0.90 7.58
C SER A 325 23.78 -0.17 8.46
N TRP A 326 23.29 -1.24 7.86
CA TRP A 326 22.83 -2.42 8.56
C TRP A 326 23.88 -3.52 8.50
N ASN A 327 23.79 -4.43 9.46
CA ASN A 327 24.56 -5.66 9.52
C ASN A 327 23.73 -6.71 10.26
N TYR A 328 24.22 -7.96 10.29
CA TYR A 328 23.47 -9.12 10.77
C TYR A 328 22.94 -8.97 12.19
N SER A 329 23.57 -8.15 13.05
CA SER A 329 23.12 -7.96 14.43
C SER A 329 21.82 -7.14 14.55
N HIS A 330 21.30 -6.62 13.44
CA HIS A 330 20.03 -5.89 13.38
C HIS A 330 18.88 -6.73 12.83
N PHE A 331 19.10 -8.00 12.50
CA PHE A 331 18.09 -8.87 11.89
C PHE A 331 17.97 -10.19 12.63
N HIS A 332 16.75 -10.73 12.73
CA HIS A 332 16.53 -12.03 13.36
C HIS A 332 17.17 -13.17 12.54
N PRO A 333 17.83 -14.17 13.17
CA PRO A 333 18.23 -14.21 14.58
C PRO A 333 19.59 -13.53 14.84
N VAL A 334 19.73 -12.82 15.97
CA VAL A 334 20.96 -12.08 16.30
C VAL A 334 21.95 -12.84 17.20
N ASP A 335 21.48 -13.77 18.04
CA ASP A 335 22.31 -14.57 18.93
C ASP A 335 21.61 -15.87 19.41
N GLY A 336 22.23 -16.59 20.35
CA GLY A 336 21.72 -17.87 20.87
C GLY A 336 20.49 -17.77 21.79
N ASN A 337 19.94 -16.58 22.02
CA ASN A 337 18.67 -16.36 22.72
C ASN A 337 17.57 -15.85 21.77
N ASP A 338 17.87 -15.68 20.50
CA ASP A 338 16.97 -15.21 19.47
C ASP A 338 16.65 -16.35 18.48
N TRP A 339 15.51 -16.29 17.82
CA TRP A 339 15.02 -17.36 16.93
C TRP A 339 14.04 -16.82 15.91
N LEU A 340 13.79 -17.60 14.85
CA LEU A 340 12.71 -17.32 13.90
C LEU A 340 11.41 -18.01 14.31
N GLY A 341 10.31 -17.26 14.27
CA GLY A 341 8.94 -17.71 14.47
C GLY A 341 8.29 -18.28 13.22
N ASP A 342 7.13 -18.91 13.39
CA ASP A 342 6.24 -19.35 12.32
C ASP A 342 5.21 -18.25 12.00
N TRP A 343 4.50 -18.37 10.88
CA TRP A 343 3.41 -17.46 10.48
C TRP A 343 2.23 -17.42 11.46
N GLY A 344 2.16 -18.39 12.38
CA GLY A 344 1.18 -18.40 13.45
C GLY A 344 -0.25 -18.46 12.94
N GLY A 345 -1.20 -18.09 13.80
CA GLY A 345 -2.59 -17.88 13.43
C GLY A 345 -2.89 -16.41 13.15
N ASP A 346 -3.36 -15.73 14.20
CA ASP A 346 -3.83 -14.33 14.17
C ASP A 346 -3.11 -13.48 15.24
N GLU A 347 -2.06 -14.00 15.85
CA GLU A 347 -1.23 -13.32 16.83
C GLU A 347 -0.20 -12.38 16.15
N ILE A 348 0.38 -11.51 16.98
CA ILE A 348 1.60 -10.76 16.66
C ILE A 348 2.77 -11.75 16.61
N ILE A 349 3.57 -11.64 15.55
CA ILE A 349 4.64 -12.55 15.14
C ILE A 349 5.94 -11.77 14.90
N PRO A 350 6.55 -11.22 15.97
CA PRO A 350 7.58 -10.18 15.86
C PRO A 350 8.95 -10.65 15.37
N ASN A 351 9.12 -11.96 15.18
CA ASN A 351 10.37 -12.59 14.76
C ASN A 351 10.13 -13.59 13.61
N THR A 352 9.09 -13.36 12.82
CA THR A 352 8.74 -14.20 11.68
C THR A 352 9.27 -13.58 10.40
N LYS A 353 10.31 -14.21 9.84
CA LYS A 353 10.91 -13.82 8.57
C LYS A 353 10.01 -14.20 7.39
N GLY A 354 8.97 -13.40 7.19
CA GLY A 354 8.02 -13.54 6.09
C GLY A 354 8.40 -12.75 4.83
N PHE A 355 9.11 -11.64 5.02
CA PHE A 355 9.49 -10.69 3.98
C PHE A 355 10.91 -10.18 4.23
N GLY A 356 11.68 -9.99 3.15
CA GLY A 356 13.03 -9.42 3.21
C GLY A 356 13.91 -9.96 4.34
N ASN A 357 14.80 -9.12 4.85
CA ASN A 357 15.47 -9.31 6.13
C ASN A 357 14.57 -8.76 7.24
N ASP A 358 14.21 -9.62 8.19
CA ASP A 358 13.34 -9.32 9.32
C ASP A 358 14.12 -8.57 10.41
N PHE A 359 13.74 -7.33 10.69
CA PHE A 359 14.43 -6.51 11.67
C PHE A 359 14.28 -7.10 13.07
N ASN A 360 15.36 -7.09 13.84
CA ASN A 360 15.28 -7.30 15.28
C ASN A 360 14.69 -6.06 15.96
N THR A 361 13.36 -6.00 16.00
CA THR A 361 12.59 -4.88 16.57
C THR A 361 12.74 -4.71 18.08
N TYR A 362 13.37 -5.67 18.77
CA TYR A 362 13.78 -5.52 20.17
C TYR A 362 15.11 -4.76 20.35
N SER A 363 15.84 -4.49 19.25
CA SER A 363 17.13 -3.79 19.30
C SER A 363 16.92 -2.29 19.45
N ALA A 364 17.44 -1.69 20.51
CA ALA A 364 17.42 -0.23 20.69
C ALA A 364 18.01 0.52 19.49
N VAL A 365 19.02 -0.03 18.80
CA VAL A 365 19.59 0.61 17.60
C VAL A 365 18.60 0.62 16.43
N VAL A 366 17.79 -0.44 16.30
CA VAL A 366 16.73 -0.50 15.28
C VAL A 366 15.64 0.51 15.64
N GLN A 367 15.19 0.50 16.89
CA GLN A 367 14.17 1.41 17.41
C GLN A 367 14.57 2.89 17.22
N ASP A 368 15.73 3.30 17.76
CA ASP A 368 16.24 4.67 17.66
C ASP A 368 16.29 5.16 16.20
N ARG A 369 16.71 4.31 15.26
CA ARG A 369 16.83 4.68 13.84
C ARG A 369 15.48 4.86 13.15
N PHE A 370 14.49 4.06 13.53
CA PHE A 370 13.14 4.18 12.98
C PHE A 370 12.41 5.38 13.58
N GLU A 371 12.61 5.68 14.86
CA GLU A 371 12.16 6.92 15.51
C GLU A 371 12.77 8.15 14.82
N ASP A 372 14.10 8.17 14.61
CA ASP A 372 14.79 9.24 13.86
C ASP A 372 14.22 9.41 12.44
N TRP A 373 13.89 8.31 11.76
CA TRP A 373 13.28 8.34 10.43
C TRP A 373 11.86 8.92 10.44
N GLY A 374 11.05 8.54 11.42
CA GLY A 374 9.71 9.10 11.61
C GLY A 374 9.77 10.61 11.90
N GLU A 375 10.69 11.05 12.77
CA GLU A 375 10.92 12.47 13.03
C GLU A 375 11.35 13.21 11.76
N TRP A 376 12.27 12.64 10.98
CA TRP A 376 12.73 13.23 9.72
C TRP A 376 11.61 13.39 8.69
N LEU A 377 10.82 12.33 8.45
CA LEU A 377 9.65 12.40 7.56
C LEU A 377 8.66 13.49 8.01
N SER A 378 8.48 13.65 9.32
CA SER A 378 7.57 14.62 9.90
C SER A 378 8.06 16.07 9.79
N ASN A 379 9.34 16.32 10.08
CA ASN A 379 9.90 17.67 10.20
C ASN A 379 10.47 18.20 8.89
N GLU A 380 11.18 17.36 8.13
CA GLU A 380 11.88 17.77 6.92
C GLU A 380 11.01 17.64 5.67
N ILE A 381 10.18 16.59 5.59
CA ILE A 381 9.33 16.33 4.41
C ILE A 381 7.93 16.93 4.56
N GLY A 382 7.40 16.93 5.79
CA GLY A 382 6.11 17.56 6.11
C GLY A 382 4.91 16.64 6.00
N PHE A 383 5.08 15.33 6.16
CA PHE A 383 3.94 14.41 6.33
C PHE A 383 3.12 14.76 7.57
N ASP A 384 1.81 14.56 7.52
CA ASP A 384 0.86 14.89 8.60
C ASP A 384 0.51 13.68 9.48
N GLY A 385 0.73 12.47 8.97
CA GLY A 385 0.36 11.20 9.60
C GLY A 385 0.90 10.01 8.81
N TYR A 386 0.56 8.80 9.26
CA TYR A 386 1.19 7.57 8.78
C TYR A 386 0.24 6.37 8.79
N ARG A 387 0.41 5.49 7.79
CA ARG A 387 -0.14 4.14 7.80
C ARG A 387 0.99 3.17 8.13
N LEU A 388 0.78 2.33 9.14
CA LEU A 388 1.76 1.30 9.54
C LEU A 388 1.43 -0.01 8.81
N ASP A 389 2.40 -0.46 8.00
CA ASP A 389 2.34 -1.73 7.27
C ASP A 389 2.52 -2.93 8.19
N PHE A 390 1.77 -4.00 7.90
CA PHE A 390 1.96 -5.32 8.52
C PHE A 390 2.19 -5.27 10.04
N VAL A 391 1.28 -4.64 10.78
CA VAL A 391 1.48 -4.39 12.24
C VAL A 391 1.46 -5.66 13.10
N ARG A 392 1.16 -6.81 12.49
CA ARG A 392 1.36 -8.14 13.10
C ARG A 392 2.83 -8.53 13.20
N GLY A 393 3.70 -7.92 12.41
CA GLY A 393 5.11 -8.27 12.30
C GLY A 393 6.01 -7.71 13.39
N PHE A 394 5.47 -6.93 14.33
CA PHE A 394 6.25 -6.32 15.41
C PHE A 394 5.39 -6.03 16.64
N GLN A 395 6.05 -5.75 17.77
CA GLN A 395 5.39 -5.58 19.06
C GLN A 395 4.56 -4.29 19.10
N ALA A 396 3.46 -4.31 19.86
CA ALA A 396 2.60 -3.14 20.05
C ALA A 396 3.32 -1.99 20.75
N ASP A 397 4.20 -2.28 21.72
CA ASP A 397 5.01 -1.28 22.43
C ASP A 397 6.06 -0.63 21.51
N TYR A 398 6.70 -1.40 20.63
CA TYR A 398 7.57 -0.87 19.58
C TYR A 398 6.83 0.10 18.65
N ALA A 399 5.60 -0.24 18.24
CA ALA A 399 4.76 0.66 17.44
C ALA A 399 4.40 1.93 18.22
N ALA A 400 4.06 1.79 19.50
CA ALA A 400 3.70 2.92 20.37
C ALA A 400 4.90 3.87 20.59
N ASP A 401 6.09 3.33 20.83
CA ASP A 401 7.32 4.11 20.99
C ASP A 401 7.64 4.91 19.71
N TRP A 402 7.53 4.28 18.54
CA TRP A 402 7.66 4.98 17.27
C TRP A 402 6.66 6.13 17.13
N VAL A 403 5.37 5.88 17.40
CA VAL A 403 4.33 6.93 17.35
C VAL A 403 4.60 8.06 18.35
N ASN A 404 5.01 7.72 19.57
CA ASN A 404 5.29 8.68 20.64
C ASN A 404 6.53 9.54 20.38
N SER A 405 7.48 9.04 19.58
CA SER A 405 8.66 9.79 19.15
C SER A 405 8.34 10.89 18.13
N LEU A 406 7.23 10.77 17.40
CA LEU A 406 6.88 11.71 16.34
C LEU A 406 6.64 13.13 16.88
N PRO A 407 7.11 14.17 16.17
CA PRO A 407 6.84 15.54 16.56
C PRO A 407 5.35 15.86 16.42
N LEU A 408 4.79 16.58 17.39
CA LEU A 408 3.37 16.93 17.41
C LEU A 408 2.99 17.87 16.26
N LEU A 409 1.88 17.56 15.57
CA LEU A 409 1.26 18.44 14.57
C LEU A 409 0.28 19.38 15.27
N ASN A 410 0.55 20.68 15.27
CA ASN A 410 -0.27 21.70 15.94
C ASN A 410 -0.54 21.42 17.43
N GLY A 411 0.42 20.76 18.11
CA GLY A 411 0.31 20.40 19.53
C GLY A 411 -0.47 19.10 19.80
N ASN A 412 -0.89 18.37 18.76
CA ASN A 412 -1.54 17.07 18.86
C ASN A 412 -0.67 15.98 18.24
N GLN A 413 -0.91 14.73 18.63
CA GLN A 413 -0.31 13.59 17.95
C GLN A 413 -0.73 13.57 16.48
N ARG A 414 0.15 13.07 15.61
CA ARG A 414 -0.13 12.83 14.21
C ARG A 414 -1.12 11.67 14.04
N PHE A 415 -1.84 11.68 12.92
CA PHE A 415 -2.77 10.60 12.57
C PHE A 415 -2.00 9.32 12.30
N ILE A 416 -2.45 8.20 12.88
CA ILE A 416 -1.86 6.86 12.71
C ILE A 416 -2.97 5.87 12.40
N VAL A 417 -2.76 4.99 11.43
CA VAL A 417 -3.62 3.81 11.21
C VAL A 417 -2.78 2.55 10.99
N GLY A 418 -3.11 1.47 11.70
CA GLY A 418 -2.44 0.18 11.57
C GLY A 418 -3.17 -0.78 10.64
N GLU A 419 -2.41 -1.46 9.78
CA GLU A 419 -2.88 -2.62 9.03
C GLU A 419 -2.79 -3.91 9.85
N TYR A 420 -3.71 -4.08 10.80
CA TYR A 420 -3.90 -5.38 11.44
C TYR A 420 -4.86 -6.23 10.61
N TRP A 421 -4.34 -6.99 9.65
CA TRP A 421 -5.15 -7.93 8.87
C TRP A 421 -5.45 -9.17 9.72
N GLY A 422 -6.58 -9.15 10.42
CA GLY A 422 -6.95 -10.19 11.38
C GLY A 422 -8.39 -10.11 11.87
N SER A 423 -8.68 -10.83 12.97
CA SER A 423 -10.00 -10.81 13.60
C SER A 423 -10.33 -9.49 14.29
N ASP A 424 -11.61 -9.26 14.56
CA ASP A 424 -12.10 -8.10 15.31
C ASP A 424 -11.46 -7.99 16.70
N SER A 425 -11.32 -9.11 17.42
CA SER A 425 -10.66 -9.15 18.72
C SER A 425 -9.22 -8.65 18.67
N ARG A 426 -8.49 -8.98 17.61
CA ARG A 426 -7.07 -8.61 17.49
C ARG A 426 -6.85 -7.19 17.06
N ILE A 427 -7.70 -6.67 16.17
CA ILE A 427 -7.72 -5.24 15.84
C ILE A 427 -8.04 -4.43 17.11
N ASN A 428 -8.99 -4.90 17.93
CA ASN A 428 -9.34 -4.27 19.20
C ASN A 428 -8.18 -4.29 20.20
N ASP A 429 -7.53 -5.46 20.39
CA ASP A 429 -6.37 -5.61 21.27
C ASP A 429 -5.26 -4.63 20.85
N TRP A 430 -4.86 -4.65 19.56
CA TRP A 430 -3.76 -3.82 19.06
C TRP A 430 -4.00 -2.32 19.27
N VAL A 431 -5.18 -1.81 18.93
CA VAL A 431 -5.53 -0.39 19.15
C VAL A 431 -5.50 -0.02 20.64
N ASN A 432 -6.00 -0.89 21.52
CA ASN A 432 -6.04 -0.61 22.95
C ASN A 432 -4.66 -0.77 23.62
N ASP A 433 -3.81 -1.66 23.11
CA ASP A 433 -2.44 -1.85 23.60
C ASP A 433 -1.60 -0.60 23.32
N LEU A 434 -1.64 -0.06 22.10
CA LEU A 434 -0.98 1.23 21.78
C LEU A 434 -1.48 2.36 22.67
N ALA A 435 -2.81 2.45 22.87
CA ALA A 435 -3.41 3.46 23.74
C ALA A 435 -2.98 3.31 25.21
N ALA A 436 -2.76 2.07 25.69
CA ALA A 436 -2.25 1.81 27.03
C ALA A 436 -0.80 2.30 27.20
N ASP A 437 -0.01 2.29 26.12
CA ASP A 437 1.36 2.80 26.04
C ASP A 437 1.43 4.29 25.63
N GLY A 438 0.28 4.97 25.56
CA GLY A 438 0.19 6.42 25.38
C GLY A 438 0.16 6.90 23.93
N ALA A 439 0.11 5.99 22.96
CA ALA A 439 -0.01 6.29 21.54
C ALA A 439 -1.46 6.08 21.04
N ASP A 440 -2.01 7.06 20.33
CA ASP A 440 -3.33 6.94 19.68
C ASP A 440 -3.19 6.35 18.28
N ALA A 441 -4.02 5.38 17.91
CA ALA A 441 -3.99 4.79 16.58
C ALA A 441 -5.35 4.25 16.16
N ASP A 442 -5.64 4.33 14.87
CA ASP A 442 -6.82 3.72 14.27
C ASP A 442 -6.51 2.31 13.75
N GLY A 443 -7.51 1.45 13.69
CA GLY A 443 -7.44 0.17 12.99
C GLY A 443 -8.25 0.18 11.68
N PHE A 444 -7.73 -0.43 10.61
CA PHE A 444 -8.53 -0.70 9.41
C PHE A 444 -9.63 -1.73 9.70
N ASP A 445 -10.86 -1.44 9.26
CA ASP A 445 -12.04 -2.27 9.53
C ASP A 445 -12.18 -3.45 8.56
N PHE A 446 -11.29 -4.44 8.66
CA PHE A 446 -11.36 -5.69 7.89
C PHE A 446 -12.70 -6.45 8.07
N PRO A 447 -13.30 -6.54 9.28
CA PRO A 447 -14.61 -7.16 9.45
C PRO A 447 -15.72 -6.46 8.66
N LEU A 448 -15.73 -5.11 8.63
CA LEU A 448 -16.69 -4.36 7.84
C LEU A 448 -16.46 -4.56 6.35
N LYS A 449 -15.20 -4.53 5.89
CA LYS A 449 -14.86 -4.84 4.49
C LYS A 449 -15.51 -6.13 4.06
N SER A 450 -15.35 -7.22 4.82
CA SER A 450 -15.96 -8.52 4.48
C SER A 450 -17.47 -8.43 4.35
N SER A 451 -18.13 -7.78 5.31
CA SER A 451 -19.59 -7.61 5.33
C SER A 451 -20.09 -6.81 4.13
N LEU A 452 -19.36 -5.76 3.72
CA LEU A 452 -19.71 -4.91 2.59
C LEU A 452 -19.41 -5.60 1.25
N THR A 453 -18.33 -6.39 1.15
CA THR A 453 -18.08 -7.23 -0.03
C THR A 453 -19.23 -8.21 -0.26
N ASP A 454 -19.69 -8.90 0.79
CA ASP A 454 -20.82 -9.84 0.69
C ASP A 454 -22.12 -9.13 0.27
N MET A 455 -22.38 -7.93 0.81
CA MET A 455 -23.55 -7.13 0.43
C MET A 455 -23.49 -6.70 -1.04
N CYS A 456 -22.36 -6.16 -1.49
CA CYS A 456 -22.19 -5.62 -2.84
C CYS A 456 -22.15 -6.75 -3.89
N ASN A 457 -21.37 -7.80 -3.66
CA ASN A 457 -21.21 -8.91 -4.60
C ASN A 457 -22.37 -9.91 -4.55
N GLY A 458 -23.12 -9.93 -3.45
CA GLY A 458 -24.28 -10.78 -3.25
C GLY A 458 -25.43 -10.53 -4.21
N THR A 459 -26.54 -11.24 -3.99
CA THR A 459 -27.82 -10.94 -4.66
C THR A 459 -28.76 -10.28 -3.66
N ASN A 460 -30.03 -10.10 -4.04
CA ASN A 460 -31.07 -9.71 -3.09
C ASN A 460 -31.34 -10.73 -1.97
N SER A 461 -30.57 -11.83 -1.89
CA SER A 461 -30.58 -12.79 -0.78
C SER A 461 -29.74 -12.39 0.43
N TYR A 462 -28.82 -11.41 0.30
CA TYR A 462 -28.06 -10.90 1.44
C TYR A 462 -29.01 -10.27 2.46
N ASP A 463 -28.89 -10.65 3.73
CA ASP A 463 -29.77 -10.18 4.80
C ASP A 463 -29.22 -8.86 5.38
N MET A 464 -29.85 -7.74 5.00
CA MET A 464 -29.42 -6.39 5.40
C MET A 464 -29.39 -6.16 6.91
N ARG A 465 -30.07 -7.00 7.71
CA ARG A 465 -29.99 -6.94 9.18
C ARG A 465 -28.60 -7.28 9.71
N TRP A 466 -27.74 -7.94 8.93
CA TRP A 466 -26.36 -8.19 9.34
C TRP A 466 -25.54 -6.90 9.48
N LEU A 467 -25.88 -5.87 8.70
CA LEU A 467 -25.29 -4.53 8.84
C LEU A 467 -25.66 -3.84 10.16
N ASN A 468 -26.67 -4.35 10.86
CA ASN A 468 -27.05 -3.79 12.16
C ASN A 468 -25.92 -3.93 13.17
N ASN A 469 -24.95 -4.85 13.04
CA ASN A 469 -23.84 -4.98 13.99
C ASN A 469 -22.49 -5.26 13.30
N ALA A 470 -22.36 -4.87 12.04
CA ALA A 470 -21.17 -5.11 11.22
C ALA A 470 -20.01 -4.18 11.60
N GLY A 471 -18.79 -4.65 11.33
CA GLY A 471 -17.56 -3.86 11.51
C GLY A 471 -17.06 -3.73 12.95
N MET A 472 -16.04 -2.89 13.12
CA MET A 472 -15.40 -2.62 14.40
C MET A 472 -16.20 -1.65 15.28
N VAL A 473 -16.83 -0.63 14.70
CA VAL A 473 -17.52 0.41 15.50
C VAL A 473 -18.75 -0.14 16.22
N ARG A 474 -19.53 -0.90 15.47
CA ARG A 474 -20.84 -1.41 15.88
C ARG A 474 -20.81 -2.82 16.44
N ASN A 475 -19.66 -3.47 16.34
CA ASN A 475 -19.37 -4.86 16.66
C ASN A 475 -20.25 -5.46 17.76
N GLY A 476 -21.09 -6.43 17.40
CA GLY A 476 -21.94 -7.17 18.35
C GLY A 476 -21.23 -8.31 19.11
N ASN A 477 -19.96 -8.57 18.78
CA ASN A 477 -19.17 -9.69 19.34
C ASN A 477 -18.41 -9.32 20.62
N GLY A 478 -18.42 -8.05 21.02
CA GLY A 478 -17.76 -7.56 22.24
C GLY A 478 -16.39 -6.90 22.01
N HIS A 479 -15.98 -6.72 20.76
CA HIS A 479 -14.68 -6.12 20.39
C HIS A 479 -14.85 -4.73 19.74
N ALA A 480 -15.88 -4.00 20.17
CA ALA A 480 -16.18 -2.70 19.58
C ALA A 480 -15.08 -1.67 19.88
N LEU A 481 -14.71 -0.89 18.87
CA LEU A 481 -13.85 0.28 19.01
C LEU A 481 -14.67 1.56 18.84
N PRO A 482 -14.27 2.69 19.46
CA PRO A 482 -14.86 3.98 19.14
C PRO A 482 -14.73 4.26 17.64
N GLY A 483 -15.73 4.88 17.02
CA GLY A 483 -15.65 5.29 15.61
C GLY A 483 -14.57 6.33 15.32
N THR A 484 -13.93 6.89 16.34
CA THR A 484 -12.75 7.76 16.22
C THR A 484 -11.44 6.98 16.09
N SER A 485 -11.46 5.66 16.25
CA SER A 485 -10.28 4.77 16.24
C SER A 485 -10.39 3.70 15.15
N VAL A 486 -11.19 3.97 14.10
CA VAL A 486 -11.52 2.99 13.05
C VAL A 486 -11.52 3.68 11.69
N VAL A 487 -10.72 3.14 10.76
CA VAL A 487 -10.76 3.50 9.35
C VAL A 487 -11.61 2.50 8.58
N THR A 488 -12.73 2.96 8.03
CA THR A 488 -13.64 2.13 7.22
C THR A 488 -13.29 2.24 5.74
N TRP A 489 -13.40 1.16 4.99
CA TRP A 489 -12.96 1.11 3.60
C TRP A 489 -13.74 0.04 2.83
N LEU A 490 -13.61 0.02 1.50
CA LEU A 490 -14.34 -0.92 0.64
C LEU A 490 -13.40 -1.88 -0.11
N ASP A 491 -12.33 -1.35 -0.70
CA ASP A 491 -11.18 -2.10 -1.24
C ASP A 491 -9.91 -1.29 -1.02
N ASN A 492 -8.76 -1.95 -1.13
CA ASN A 492 -7.43 -1.35 -1.01
C ASN A 492 -6.51 -1.94 -2.11
N HIS A 493 -5.20 -1.70 -2.02
CA HIS A 493 -4.26 -2.18 -3.04
C HIS A 493 -4.07 -3.71 -3.01
N ASP A 494 -4.14 -4.37 -1.85
CA ASP A 494 -4.01 -5.82 -1.73
C ASP A 494 -5.27 -6.57 -2.13
N THR A 495 -6.44 -6.12 -1.66
CA THR A 495 -7.71 -6.68 -2.12
C THR A 495 -7.90 -6.37 -3.59
N GLY A 496 -7.50 -5.18 -4.05
CA GLY A 496 -7.52 -4.74 -5.45
C GLY A 496 -6.55 -5.48 -6.38
N LYS A 497 -5.61 -6.26 -5.84
CA LYS A 497 -4.64 -7.07 -6.60
C LYS A 497 -5.17 -8.47 -6.95
N GLU A 498 -6.08 -9.02 -6.14
CA GLU A 498 -6.53 -10.41 -6.22
C GLU A 498 -8.06 -10.49 -6.39
N HIS A 499 -8.52 -11.10 -7.48
CA HIS A 499 -9.92 -11.06 -7.90
C HIS A 499 -10.91 -11.73 -6.95
N ASP A 500 -10.45 -12.64 -6.09
CA ASP A 500 -11.27 -13.31 -5.09
C ASP A 500 -11.66 -12.38 -3.92
N LYS A 501 -11.02 -11.21 -3.81
CA LYS A 501 -11.25 -10.22 -2.75
C LYS A 501 -12.01 -8.97 -3.22
N TRP A 502 -12.13 -8.73 -4.53
CA TRP A 502 -12.73 -7.51 -5.12
C TRP A 502 -14.20 -7.31 -4.77
N VAL A 503 -14.60 -6.04 -4.61
CA VAL A 503 -15.97 -5.64 -4.92
C VAL A 503 -16.13 -5.51 -6.44
N THR A 504 -17.13 -6.19 -7.01
CA THR A 504 -17.30 -6.34 -8.47
C THR A 504 -18.59 -5.74 -9.02
N LYS A 505 -19.51 -5.30 -8.16
CA LYS A 505 -20.74 -4.61 -8.53
C LYS A 505 -21.29 -3.83 -7.33
N ASP A 506 -22.31 -3.00 -7.58
CA ASP A 506 -23.07 -2.26 -6.55
C ASP A 506 -22.22 -1.42 -5.57
N TRP A 507 -21.00 -1.02 -5.96
CA TRP A 507 -20.05 -0.24 -5.13
C TRP A 507 -20.67 0.95 -4.39
N LYS A 508 -21.61 1.66 -5.04
CA LYS A 508 -22.32 2.80 -4.45
C LYS A 508 -23.04 2.47 -3.14
N MET A 509 -23.45 1.22 -2.94
CA MET A 509 -24.07 0.78 -1.68
C MET A 509 -23.04 0.66 -0.56
N GLY A 510 -21.85 0.11 -0.85
CA GLY A 510 -20.72 0.08 0.09
C GLY A 510 -20.26 1.48 0.46
N TYR A 511 -20.11 2.37 -0.53
CA TYR A 511 -19.77 3.77 -0.28
C TYR A 511 -20.87 4.52 0.48
N ALA A 512 -22.14 4.26 0.19
CA ALA A 512 -23.24 4.82 0.96
C ALA A 512 -23.13 4.44 2.44
N TYR A 513 -22.70 3.23 2.77
CA TYR A 513 -22.44 2.86 4.16
C TYR A 513 -21.26 3.66 4.74
N ILE A 514 -20.03 3.47 4.24
CA ILE A 514 -18.82 4.01 4.89
C ILE A 514 -18.80 5.55 4.95
N LEU A 515 -19.33 6.25 3.94
CA LEU A 515 -19.34 7.72 3.93
C LEU A 515 -20.42 8.32 4.83
N THR A 516 -21.49 7.56 5.14
CA THR A 516 -22.61 8.06 5.95
C THR A 516 -22.71 7.40 7.32
N HIS A 517 -21.73 6.59 7.73
CA HIS A 517 -21.67 5.96 9.05
C HIS A 517 -20.51 6.51 9.89
N GLU A 518 -20.39 6.02 11.12
CA GLU A 518 -19.26 6.28 12.02
C GLU A 518 -17.97 5.64 11.48
N GLY A 519 -16.81 6.09 11.96
CA GLY A 519 -15.52 5.75 11.37
C GLY A 519 -15.01 6.84 10.44
N ARG A 520 -13.72 6.77 10.13
CA ARG A 520 -13.03 7.57 9.12
C ARG A 520 -13.04 6.81 7.79
N PRO A 521 -13.85 7.21 6.79
CA PRO A 521 -13.91 6.51 5.51
C PRO A 521 -12.66 6.75 4.67
N CYS A 522 -12.12 5.68 4.09
CA CYS A 522 -11.05 5.66 3.12
C CYS A 522 -11.59 5.24 1.74
N VAL A 523 -11.50 6.15 0.78
CA VAL A 523 -11.89 5.94 -0.61
C VAL A 523 -10.70 5.34 -1.39
N PHE A 524 -10.94 4.26 -2.13
CA PHE A 524 -9.94 3.67 -3.00
C PHE A 524 -9.83 4.40 -4.35
N TYR A 525 -8.62 4.81 -4.73
CA TYR A 525 -8.37 5.58 -5.96
C TYR A 525 -8.99 4.95 -7.23
N PRO A 526 -8.83 3.65 -7.52
CA PRO A 526 -9.46 3.00 -8.68
C PRO A 526 -10.97 3.10 -8.73
N HIS A 527 -11.65 3.00 -7.59
CA HIS A 527 -13.09 3.14 -7.55
C HIS A 527 -13.53 4.56 -7.90
N TYR A 528 -12.81 5.57 -7.38
CA TYR A 528 -13.12 6.97 -7.58
C TYR A 528 -12.81 7.47 -9.00
N TYR A 529 -11.69 7.03 -9.57
CA TYR A 529 -11.23 7.45 -10.91
C TYR A 529 -11.53 6.44 -12.02
N ASN A 530 -12.33 5.40 -11.74
CA ASN A 530 -12.70 4.40 -12.72
C ASN A 530 -11.51 3.63 -13.32
N VAL A 531 -10.47 3.39 -12.52
CA VAL A 531 -9.30 2.64 -13.00
C VAL A 531 -9.64 1.15 -13.05
N THR A 532 -9.24 0.49 -14.13
CA THR A 532 -9.36 -0.95 -14.28
C THR A 532 -8.33 -1.66 -13.41
N LEU A 533 -8.82 -2.48 -12.47
CA LEU A 533 -8.02 -3.43 -11.72
C LEU A 533 -7.76 -4.67 -12.58
N VAL A 534 -6.58 -5.24 -12.42
CA VAL A 534 -6.12 -6.42 -13.16
C VAL A 534 -5.60 -7.42 -12.13
N ASP A 535 -6.07 -8.66 -12.23
CA ASP A 535 -5.65 -9.71 -11.30
C ASP A 535 -4.17 -10.04 -11.49
N ASN A 536 -3.47 -10.23 -10.38
CA ASN A 536 -2.03 -10.47 -10.37
C ASN A 536 -1.61 -11.85 -10.88
N HIS A 537 -2.54 -12.82 -10.94
CA HIS A 537 -2.28 -14.18 -11.39
C HIS A 537 -2.93 -14.50 -12.75
N ASP A 538 -3.87 -13.67 -13.22
CA ASP A 538 -4.48 -13.75 -14.54
C ASP A 538 -4.80 -12.37 -15.12
N SER A 539 -3.95 -11.89 -16.04
CA SER A 539 -4.13 -10.59 -16.69
C SER A 539 -5.41 -10.43 -17.52
N ASN A 540 -6.15 -11.52 -17.79
CA ASN A 540 -7.45 -11.45 -18.47
C ASN A 540 -8.61 -11.17 -17.50
N THR A 541 -8.39 -11.41 -16.20
CA THR A 541 -9.38 -11.14 -15.16
C THR A 541 -9.23 -9.70 -14.70
N THR A 542 -10.27 -8.91 -14.96
CA THR A 542 -10.28 -7.46 -14.70
C THR A 542 -11.60 -7.01 -14.13
N VAL A 543 -11.59 -5.90 -13.40
CA VAL A 543 -12.80 -5.22 -12.95
C VAL A 543 -12.62 -3.71 -13.05
N THR A 544 -13.69 -3.03 -13.47
CA THR A 544 -13.74 -1.58 -13.51
C THR A 544 -15.05 -1.16 -12.85
N SER A 545 -15.01 -0.18 -11.95
CA SER A 545 -16.23 0.44 -11.44
C SER A 545 -17.01 1.09 -12.60
N PRO A 546 -18.25 1.56 -12.42
CA PRO A 546 -18.88 2.45 -13.39
C PRO A 546 -18.38 3.90 -13.19
N ALA A 547 -18.20 4.66 -14.28
CA ALA A 547 -17.77 6.07 -14.20
C ALA A 547 -18.72 6.95 -13.36
N SER A 548 -20.00 6.57 -13.25
CA SER A 548 -20.97 7.25 -12.40
C SER A 548 -20.67 7.15 -10.90
N LEU A 549 -19.82 6.21 -10.48
CA LEU A 549 -19.50 5.99 -9.06
C LEU A 549 -18.80 7.21 -8.44
N GLN A 550 -17.98 7.92 -9.20
CA GLN A 550 -17.32 9.14 -8.73
C GLN A 550 -18.34 10.17 -8.20
N GLU A 551 -19.42 10.36 -8.96
CA GLU A 551 -20.49 11.29 -8.60
C GLU A 551 -21.31 10.80 -7.41
N ASP A 552 -21.52 9.49 -7.26
CA ASP A 552 -22.12 8.92 -6.05
C ASP A 552 -21.24 9.19 -4.81
N ILE A 553 -19.92 9.02 -4.93
CA ILE A 553 -18.97 9.31 -3.83
C ILE A 553 -18.99 10.80 -3.48
N ASN A 554 -18.93 11.70 -4.47
CA ASN A 554 -18.98 13.15 -4.26
C ASN A 554 -20.27 13.57 -3.54
N LYS A 555 -21.41 13.03 -3.94
CA LYS A 555 -22.71 13.25 -3.29
C LYS A 555 -22.68 12.82 -1.82
N LEU A 556 -22.15 11.63 -1.54
CA LEU A 556 -22.09 11.09 -0.19
C LEU A 556 -21.11 11.87 0.70
N MET A 557 -19.98 12.33 0.16
CA MET A 557 -19.04 13.24 0.86
C MET A 557 -19.68 14.61 1.14
N PHE A 558 -20.45 15.15 0.19
CA PHE A 558 -21.25 16.35 0.42
C PHE A 558 -22.28 16.14 1.54
N VAL A 559 -22.96 14.99 1.55
CA VAL A 559 -23.90 14.67 2.64
C VAL A 559 -23.19 14.64 3.99
N ARG A 560 -22.04 13.94 4.05
CA ARG A 560 -21.22 13.82 5.26
C ARG A 560 -20.86 15.20 5.83
N SER A 561 -20.18 16.02 5.04
CA SER A 561 -19.74 17.36 5.45
C SER A 561 -20.90 18.32 5.75
N THR A 562 -22.01 18.22 5.01
CA THR A 562 -23.11 19.20 5.13
C THR A 562 -24.05 18.89 6.28
N TYR A 563 -24.41 17.62 6.47
CA TYR A 563 -25.50 17.24 7.37
C TYR A 563 -25.06 16.38 8.55
N LEU A 564 -24.05 15.53 8.38
CA LEU A 564 -23.80 14.43 9.31
C LEU A 564 -22.85 14.85 10.42
N GLY A 565 -23.11 14.35 11.62
CA GLY A 565 -22.25 14.44 12.79
C GLY A 565 -22.78 13.49 13.88
N GLY A 566 -22.18 13.54 15.07
CA GLY A 566 -22.55 12.74 16.24
C GLY A 566 -22.86 11.25 16.01
N SER A 567 -23.66 10.67 16.90
CA SER A 567 -23.98 9.23 16.91
C SER A 567 -24.86 8.78 15.73
N LEU A 568 -25.02 7.47 15.60
CA LEU A 568 -25.91 6.80 14.65
C LEU A 568 -26.93 5.91 15.39
N GLU A 569 -28.14 5.79 14.84
CA GLU A 569 -29.16 4.83 15.31
C GLU A 569 -29.71 4.02 14.13
N VAL A 570 -29.82 2.69 14.27
CA VAL A 570 -30.26 1.79 13.20
C VAL A 570 -31.79 1.60 13.26
N LEU A 571 -32.51 2.42 12.51
CA LEU A 571 -33.98 2.44 12.53
C LEU A 571 -34.63 1.20 11.90
N SER A 572 -33.90 0.43 11.10
CA SER A 572 -34.34 -0.89 10.61
C SER A 572 -34.21 -2.00 11.67
N ASP A 573 -33.57 -1.73 12.80
CA ASP A 573 -33.43 -2.66 13.93
C ASP A 573 -34.39 -2.31 15.08
N ILE A 574 -34.57 -1.01 15.35
CA ILE A 574 -35.39 -0.49 16.45
C ILE A 574 -36.67 0.20 15.98
N GLY A 575 -37.54 0.63 16.91
CA GLY A 575 -38.69 1.49 16.55
C GLY A 575 -39.82 0.79 15.78
N ASN A 576 -39.87 -0.54 15.80
CA ASN A 576 -40.89 -1.37 15.14
C ASN A 576 -41.01 -1.10 13.62
N PRO A 577 -39.95 -1.39 12.84
CA PRO A 577 -39.94 -1.17 11.40
C PRO A 577 -41.02 -1.99 10.70
N TYR A 578 -41.69 -1.42 9.69
CA TYR A 578 -42.80 -2.09 8.99
C TYR A 578 -42.78 -1.85 7.47
N PRO A 579 -42.96 -2.89 6.63
CA PRO A 579 -43.11 -4.30 7.00
C PRO A 579 -41.82 -4.88 7.60
N SER A 580 -41.89 -5.58 8.73
CA SER A 580 -40.68 -6.03 9.44
C SER A 580 -39.85 -7.04 8.65
N GLY A 581 -40.50 -7.83 7.77
CA GLY A 581 -39.81 -8.75 6.86
C GLY A 581 -38.93 -8.04 5.83
N ASP A 582 -39.26 -6.80 5.48
CA ASP A 582 -38.53 -6.01 4.49
C ASP A 582 -37.22 -5.43 5.06
N ALA A 583 -37.00 -5.51 6.38
CA ALA A 583 -35.71 -5.17 6.99
C ALA A 583 -34.58 -6.12 6.56
N ALA A 584 -34.92 -7.30 6.05
CA ALA A 584 -33.93 -8.19 5.40
C ALA A 584 -33.44 -7.64 4.05
N ASP A 585 -34.19 -6.74 3.41
CA ASP A 585 -33.86 -6.13 2.12
C ASP A 585 -33.41 -4.66 2.24
N VAL A 586 -33.86 -3.96 3.29
CA VAL A 586 -33.66 -2.51 3.44
C VAL A 586 -33.05 -2.21 4.79
N TYR A 587 -31.90 -1.54 4.76
CA TYR A 587 -31.24 -0.97 5.93
C TYR A 587 -31.58 0.52 6.03
N VAL A 588 -31.98 0.97 7.21
CA VAL A 588 -32.31 2.37 7.49
C VAL A 588 -31.59 2.82 8.75
N ALA A 589 -30.84 3.91 8.67
CA ALA A 589 -30.16 4.51 9.81
C ALA A 589 -30.47 6.01 9.91
N ARG A 590 -30.48 6.54 11.13
CA ARG A 590 -30.50 7.97 11.43
C ARG A 590 -29.11 8.38 11.90
N ARG A 591 -28.57 9.43 11.28
CA ARG A 591 -27.33 10.10 11.70
C ARG A 591 -27.66 11.38 12.41
N ALA A 592 -26.93 11.67 13.48
CA ALA A 592 -27.04 12.95 14.16
C ALA A 592 -26.45 14.06 13.28
N GLY A 593 -26.73 15.29 13.69
CA GLY A 593 -26.28 16.47 12.98
C GLY A 593 -24.93 16.98 13.45
N ASN A 594 -24.27 17.77 12.61
CA ASN A 594 -23.01 18.47 12.89
C ASN A 594 -23.17 19.73 13.78
N GLY A 595 -24.27 19.85 14.52
CA GLY A 595 -24.60 21.03 15.33
C GLY A 595 -25.14 22.24 14.56
N THR A 596 -24.98 22.27 13.22
CA THR A 596 -25.60 23.28 12.34
C THR A 596 -26.84 22.74 11.64
N LYS A 597 -26.79 21.46 11.24
CA LYS A 597 -27.93 20.69 10.73
C LYS A 597 -28.33 19.66 11.78
N ASP A 598 -29.54 19.10 11.68
CA ASP A 598 -30.02 18.09 12.62
C ASP A 598 -29.65 16.65 12.23
N GLY A 599 -29.02 16.45 11.07
CA GLY A 599 -28.62 15.13 10.57
C GLY A 599 -29.41 14.67 9.35
N ALA A 600 -29.39 13.37 9.10
CA ALA A 600 -30.04 12.75 7.95
C ALA A 600 -30.54 11.33 8.24
N ILE A 601 -31.39 10.82 7.36
CA ILE A 601 -31.80 9.42 7.29
C ILE A 601 -31.14 8.80 6.07
N VAL A 602 -30.44 7.69 6.26
CA VAL A 602 -29.78 6.93 5.20
C VAL A 602 -30.60 5.67 4.96
N VAL A 603 -30.90 5.39 3.70
CA VAL A 603 -31.59 4.17 3.28
C VAL A 603 -30.70 3.46 2.27
N ILE A 604 -30.43 2.17 2.50
CA ILE A 604 -29.70 1.30 1.57
C ILE A 604 -30.61 0.11 1.25
N ASN A 605 -30.83 -0.15 -0.05
CA ASN A 605 -31.79 -1.13 -0.53
C ASN A 605 -31.12 -2.23 -1.37
N ASN A 606 -31.17 -3.46 -0.85
CA ASN A 606 -30.67 -4.69 -1.46
C ASN A 606 -31.71 -5.36 -2.40
N SER A 607 -32.94 -4.86 -2.44
CA SER A 607 -33.96 -5.39 -3.34
C SER A 607 -33.70 -5.05 -4.81
N ASN A 608 -34.27 -5.85 -5.71
CA ASN A 608 -34.26 -5.62 -7.16
C ASN A 608 -35.35 -4.62 -7.63
N SER A 609 -36.11 -4.05 -6.70
CA SER A 609 -37.06 -2.97 -6.94
C SER A 609 -36.88 -1.87 -5.89
N THR A 610 -37.41 -0.68 -6.15
CA THR A 610 -37.56 0.33 -5.08
C THR A 610 -38.29 -0.28 -3.89
N LYS A 611 -37.72 -0.11 -2.71
CA LYS A 611 -38.22 -0.69 -1.47
C LYS A 611 -37.88 0.20 -0.29
N GLY A 612 -38.68 0.13 0.77
CA GLY A 612 -38.58 1.02 1.92
C GLY A 612 -39.19 0.43 3.18
N LEU A 613 -39.16 1.23 4.26
CA LEU A 613 -39.71 0.88 5.57
C LEU A 613 -40.44 2.08 6.18
N TRP A 614 -41.50 1.80 6.93
CA TRP A 614 -41.99 2.69 7.96
C TRP A 614 -41.09 2.56 9.18
N VAL A 615 -40.38 3.63 9.53
CA VAL A 615 -39.47 3.66 10.67
C VAL A 615 -39.88 4.75 11.66
N ASP A 616 -39.40 4.64 12.90
CA ASP A 616 -39.45 5.73 13.87
C ASP A 616 -38.30 6.70 13.58
N ILE A 617 -38.62 7.86 13.00
CA ILE A 617 -37.65 8.91 12.69
C ILE A 617 -37.24 9.65 13.96
N THR A 618 -37.97 9.50 15.07
CA THR A 618 -37.76 10.25 16.30
C THR A 618 -37.45 9.32 17.49
N PRO A 619 -36.41 8.46 17.39
CA PRO A 619 -36.07 7.55 18.47
C PRO A 619 -35.71 8.31 19.75
N SER A 620 -35.85 7.64 20.89
CA SER A 620 -35.59 8.24 22.20
C SER A 620 -34.18 8.83 22.29
N GLY A 621 -34.08 10.08 22.77
CA GLY A 621 -32.80 10.79 22.89
C GLY A 621 -32.40 11.61 21.66
N TRP A 622 -33.16 11.55 20.56
CA TRP A 622 -32.88 12.29 19.34
C TRP A 622 -33.76 13.55 19.17
N SER A 623 -33.32 14.47 18.30
CA SER A 623 -34.09 15.68 18.00
C SER A 623 -35.45 15.34 17.37
N ASN A 624 -36.49 16.08 17.78
CA ASN A 624 -37.86 15.83 17.36
C ASN A 624 -38.13 16.39 15.95
N TRP A 625 -38.48 15.51 15.01
CA TRP A 625 -38.82 15.85 13.62
C TRP A 625 -40.32 15.67 13.30
N ASP A 626 -41.18 15.52 14.31
CA ASP A 626 -42.62 15.40 14.18
C ASP A 626 -43.22 16.53 13.33
N ASN A 627 -44.15 16.16 12.44
CA ASN A 627 -44.86 17.08 11.56
C ASN A 627 -43.95 17.87 10.61
N THR A 628 -42.71 17.42 10.37
CA THR A 628 -41.82 17.97 9.34
C THR A 628 -41.93 17.18 8.03
N VAL A 629 -41.41 17.78 6.95
CA VAL A 629 -41.22 17.10 5.65
C VAL A 629 -39.74 16.80 5.50
N LEU A 630 -39.43 15.57 5.10
CA LEU A 630 -38.11 15.20 4.64
C LEU A 630 -38.08 15.21 3.11
N VAL A 631 -36.93 15.55 2.55
CA VAL A 631 -36.66 15.57 1.11
C VAL A 631 -35.42 14.73 0.83
N ASN A 632 -35.42 13.98 -0.27
CA ASN A 632 -34.21 13.30 -0.73
C ASN A 632 -33.18 14.35 -1.18
N ALA A 633 -31.96 14.27 -0.65
CA ALA A 633 -30.87 15.21 -0.91
C ALA A 633 -30.46 15.32 -2.39
N PHE A 634 -30.80 14.32 -3.21
CA PHE A 634 -30.44 14.26 -4.63
C PHE A 634 -31.62 14.05 -5.58
N ASP A 635 -32.85 13.99 -5.04
CA ASP A 635 -34.10 13.99 -5.81
C ASP A 635 -35.16 14.80 -5.06
N ASN A 636 -35.19 16.11 -5.30
CA ASN A 636 -36.08 17.03 -4.58
C ASN A 636 -37.57 16.80 -4.84
N GLY A 637 -37.91 15.98 -5.86
CA GLY A 637 -39.28 15.53 -6.10
C GLY A 637 -39.73 14.46 -5.10
N GLN A 638 -38.78 13.72 -4.53
CA GLN A 638 -39.05 12.68 -3.54
C GLN A 638 -39.08 13.30 -2.12
N THR A 639 -40.29 13.40 -1.57
CA THR A 639 -40.54 13.92 -0.22
C THR A 639 -41.36 12.93 0.60
N THR A 640 -41.20 12.98 1.92
CA THR A 640 -41.98 12.17 2.86
C THR A 640 -42.34 12.96 4.10
N GLN A 641 -43.54 12.74 4.63
CA GLN A 641 -44.04 13.41 5.83
C GLN A 641 -43.64 12.61 7.06
N VAL A 642 -43.02 13.27 8.05
CA VAL A 642 -42.93 12.74 9.41
C VAL A 642 -44.24 13.05 10.11
N TYR A 643 -44.98 12.03 10.51
CA TYR A 643 -46.26 12.18 11.20
C TYR A 643 -46.02 12.57 12.66
N GLY A 644 -47.03 13.13 13.34
CA GLY A 644 -46.94 13.46 14.78
C GLY A 644 -46.75 12.27 15.72
N SER A 645 -46.60 11.06 15.18
CA SER A 645 -46.18 9.84 15.87
C SER A 645 -44.67 9.58 15.77
N GLY A 646 -43.90 10.46 15.14
CA GLY A 646 -42.48 10.28 14.84
C GLY A 646 -42.20 9.41 13.62
N ARG A 647 -43.20 8.78 13.00
CA ARG A 647 -42.98 7.81 11.91
C ARG A 647 -42.95 8.46 10.53
N ALA A 648 -42.16 7.90 9.62
CA ALA A 648 -42.20 8.21 8.19
C ALA A 648 -41.92 6.95 7.35
N TRP A 649 -42.39 6.96 6.09
CA TRP A 649 -41.97 6.00 5.08
C TRP A 649 -40.73 6.54 4.38
N VAL A 650 -39.66 5.76 4.34
CA VAL A 650 -38.42 6.09 3.61
C VAL A 650 -38.04 4.91 2.72
N GLU A 651 -37.59 5.21 1.51
CA GLU A 651 -37.28 4.20 0.49
C GLU A 651 -36.08 4.61 -0.36
N ALA A 652 -35.44 3.62 -0.99
CA ALA A 652 -34.35 3.81 -1.93
C ALA A 652 -34.61 3.01 -3.23
N PRO A 653 -34.04 3.43 -4.37
CA PRO A 653 -34.13 2.68 -5.62
C PRO A 653 -33.54 1.27 -5.48
N ALA A 654 -33.87 0.39 -6.42
CA ALA A 654 -33.30 -0.95 -6.50
C ALA A 654 -31.77 -0.90 -6.47
N ARG A 655 -31.14 -1.78 -5.68
CA ARG A 655 -29.68 -1.90 -5.58
C ARG A 655 -29.00 -0.53 -5.42
N GLY A 656 -29.47 0.26 -4.45
CA GLY A 656 -29.11 1.66 -4.35
C GLY A 656 -29.35 2.26 -2.98
N TYR A 657 -29.19 3.59 -2.91
CA TYR A 657 -29.31 4.34 -1.67
C TYR A 657 -30.19 5.59 -1.86
N ALA A 658 -30.68 6.12 -0.75
CA ALA A 658 -31.30 7.44 -0.66
C ALA A 658 -30.91 8.10 0.66
N VAL A 659 -30.77 9.42 0.66
CA VAL A 659 -30.49 10.21 1.86
C VAL A 659 -31.60 11.24 2.02
N TYR A 660 -32.33 11.20 3.13
CA TYR A 660 -33.39 12.15 3.45
C TYR A 660 -32.93 13.13 4.52
N VAL A 661 -33.14 14.42 4.25
CA VAL A 661 -32.86 15.53 5.17
C VAL A 661 -34.13 16.33 5.41
N LYS A 662 -34.21 17.09 6.51
CA LYS A 662 -35.35 17.99 6.71
C LYS A 662 -35.41 19.01 5.56
N GLN A 663 -36.60 19.21 5.01
CA GLN A 663 -36.82 20.13 3.89
C GLN A 663 -36.39 21.57 4.23
N GLY A 664 -36.55 22.00 5.48
CA GLY A 664 -36.11 23.32 5.95
C GLY A 664 -34.58 23.47 6.08
N GLU A 665 -33.83 22.37 6.03
CA GLU A 665 -32.38 22.33 6.12
C GLU A 665 -31.68 22.00 4.80
N TYR A 666 -32.45 21.65 3.77
CA TYR A 666 -31.97 21.25 2.46
C TYR A 666 -31.01 22.27 1.85
N VAL A 667 -29.89 21.77 1.40
CA VAL A 667 -28.84 22.45 0.64
C VAL A 667 -28.69 21.69 -0.67
N ALA A 668 -28.74 22.42 -1.78
CA ALA A 668 -28.56 21.82 -3.09
C ALA A 668 -27.11 21.38 -3.29
N TYR A 669 -26.93 20.14 -3.72
CA TYR A 669 -25.64 19.63 -4.14
C TYR A 669 -25.18 20.31 -5.44
N SER A 670 -23.90 20.65 -5.49
CA SER A 670 -23.19 21.04 -6.70
C SER A 670 -21.96 20.14 -6.85
N ALA A 671 -21.79 19.58 -8.04
CA ALA A 671 -20.61 18.75 -8.32
C ALA A 671 -19.32 19.55 -8.13
N PRO A 672 -18.25 18.93 -7.63
CA PRO A 672 -16.97 19.59 -7.47
C PRO A 672 -16.46 20.03 -8.83
N SER A 673 -16.09 21.31 -8.92
CA SER A 673 -15.42 21.83 -10.11
C SER A 673 -13.92 21.57 -10.00
N ALA A 674 -13.30 21.15 -11.11
CA ALA A 674 -11.87 21.35 -11.28
C ALA A 674 -11.55 22.85 -11.19
N ARG A 675 -10.29 23.19 -10.92
CA ARG A 675 -9.81 24.58 -10.85
C ARG A 675 -10.32 25.39 -12.04
N THR A 676 -11.27 26.30 -11.83
CA THR A 676 -11.48 27.43 -12.73
C THR A 676 -10.40 28.46 -12.43
N VAL A 677 -9.22 28.26 -13.02
CA VAL A 677 -8.44 29.45 -13.34
C VAL A 677 -9.11 30.04 -14.55
N ASP A 678 -9.75 31.19 -14.40
CA ASP A 678 -10.14 32.00 -15.54
C ASP A 678 -8.86 32.52 -16.22
N LEU A 679 -8.30 31.68 -17.09
CA LEU A 679 -7.18 31.97 -18.00
C LEU A 679 -7.66 32.08 -19.46
N GLY A 680 -8.98 32.03 -19.70
CA GLY A 680 -9.54 32.03 -21.05
C GLY A 680 -9.36 30.74 -21.84
N PHE A 681 -9.08 29.61 -21.19
CA PHE A 681 -9.05 28.28 -21.84
C PHE A 681 -9.80 27.26 -20.96
N GLU A 682 -10.98 26.83 -21.43
CA GLU A 682 -11.73 25.72 -20.84
C GLU A 682 -11.17 24.38 -21.36
N GLY A 683 -10.96 23.42 -20.45
CA GLY A 683 -10.82 21.99 -20.77
C GLY A 683 -9.42 21.39 -20.57
N LYS A 684 -9.17 20.84 -19.37
CA LYS A 684 -8.13 19.83 -19.11
C LYS A 684 -8.81 18.64 -18.44
N LEU A 685 -8.86 17.50 -19.12
CA LEU A 685 -9.09 16.17 -18.53
C LEU A 685 -8.31 15.15 -19.36
N ASP A 686 -7.70 14.22 -18.65
CA ASP A 686 -6.76 13.20 -19.08
C ASP A 686 -7.43 12.08 -19.89
N ASN A 687 -6.83 11.68 -21.02
CA ASN A 687 -6.70 10.31 -21.57
C ASN A 687 -6.52 10.24 -23.10
N LYS A 688 -5.33 9.78 -23.52
CA LYS A 688 -5.06 8.85 -24.63
C LYS A 688 -6.03 8.85 -25.84
N LEU A 689 -5.86 9.82 -26.74
CA LEU A 689 -5.97 9.54 -28.18
C LEU A 689 -4.58 9.19 -28.70
N ALA A 690 -4.42 8.03 -29.34
CA ALA A 690 -3.18 7.70 -30.03
C ALA A 690 -3.08 8.53 -31.31
N PHE A 691 -2.34 9.64 -31.25
CA PHE A 691 -1.99 10.46 -32.41
C PHE A 691 -0.50 10.78 -32.38
N ASN A 692 0.12 10.83 -33.57
CA ASN A 692 1.55 11.09 -33.68
C ASN A 692 1.79 12.55 -34.03
N VAL A 693 2.77 13.15 -33.35
CA VAL A 693 3.27 14.49 -33.63
C VAL A 693 4.77 14.38 -33.85
N SER A 694 5.28 14.80 -35.01
CA SER A 694 6.71 14.82 -35.27
C SER A 694 7.43 15.85 -34.40
N GLU A 695 8.76 15.79 -34.38
CA GLU A 695 9.53 16.97 -34.00
C GLU A 695 9.36 18.07 -35.06
N ILE A 696 9.48 19.32 -34.62
CA ILE A 696 9.55 20.47 -35.54
C ILE A 696 10.76 20.30 -36.46
N PHE A 697 10.55 20.40 -37.77
CA PHE A 697 11.63 20.34 -38.76
C PHE A 697 11.48 21.43 -39.85
N PRO A 698 12.55 22.19 -40.17
CA PRO A 698 13.90 22.10 -39.62
C PRO A 698 14.01 22.64 -38.17
N ASN A 699 14.86 22.03 -37.35
CA ASN A 699 15.28 22.51 -36.03
C ASN A 699 16.83 22.39 -35.96
N PRO A 700 17.59 23.51 -35.85
CA PRO A 700 17.13 24.87 -35.64
C PRO A 700 16.38 25.47 -36.83
N VAL A 701 15.38 26.31 -36.53
CA VAL A 701 14.65 27.08 -37.54
C VAL A 701 15.49 28.28 -37.93
N VAL A 702 15.98 28.32 -39.18
CA VAL A 702 16.79 29.42 -39.70
C VAL A 702 15.92 30.28 -40.61
N ASN A 703 15.57 31.47 -40.14
CA ASN A 703 14.98 32.55 -40.93
C ASN A 703 13.71 32.14 -41.74
N GLY A 704 12.60 31.88 -41.04
CA GLY A 704 11.33 31.61 -41.71
C GLY A 704 10.40 30.67 -40.96
N PHE A 705 9.91 29.67 -41.67
CA PHE A 705 8.90 28.72 -41.22
C PHE A 705 9.53 27.39 -40.82
N SER A 706 8.86 26.66 -39.93
CA SER A 706 9.15 25.24 -39.68
C SER A 706 7.88 24.41 -39.82
N ASN A 707 8.01 23.09 -39.91
CA ASN A 707 6.88 22.21 -40.12
C ASN A 707 6.73 21.24 -38.96
N LEU A 708 5.48 20.91 -38.65
CA LEU A 708 5.07 19.88 -37.71
C LEU A 708 4.19 18.89 -38.47
N GLU A 709 4.61 17.63 -38.57
CA GLU A 709 3.79 16.56 -39.15
C GLU A 709 2.90 15.96 -38.07
N VAL A 710 1.62 15.81 -38.36
CA VAL A 710 0.61 15.31 -37.42
C VAL A 710 -0.30 14.26 -38.05
N ASP A 711 -0.52 13.16 -37.36
CA ASP A 711 -1.48 12.12 -37.75
C ASP A 711 -2.74 12.24 -36.88
N LEU A 712 -3.84 12.75 -37.44
CA LEU A 712 -5.08 12.97 -36.70
C LEU A 712 -6.04 11.79 -36.87
N PRO A 713 -6.59 11.22 -35.79
CA PRO A 713 -7.46 10.04 -35.86
C PRO A 713 -8.86 10.35 -36.41
N ASP A 714 -9.28 11.61 -36.35
CA ASP A 714 -10.58 12.09 -36.81
C ASP A 714 -10.53 13.60 -37.14
N ASP A 715 -11.67 14.19 -37.50
CA ASP A 715 -11.77 15.63 -37.82
C ASP A 715 -11.77 16.46 -36.53
N GLY A 716 -10.99 17.54 -36.46
CA GLY A 716 -11.01 18.43 -35.30
C GLY A 716 -10.06 19.63 -35.37
N THR A 717 -10.08 20.44 -34.33
CA THR A 717 -9.21 21.60 -34.17
C THR A 717 -7.83 21.17 -33.67
N VAL A 718 -6.78 21.65 -34.32
CA VAL A 718 -5.41 21.58 -33.82
C VAL A 718 -4.99 22.95 -33.31
N TRP A 719 -4.39 22.96 -32.12
CA TRP A 719 -3.85 24.12 -31.43
C TRP A 719 -2.34 23.95 -31.24
N ILE A 720 -1.57 24.97 -31.58
CA ILE A 720 -0.13 25.00 -31.34
C ILE A 720 0.23 26.32 -30.67
N GLU A 721 0.89 26.23 -29.52
CA GLU A 721 1.38 27.37 -28.78
C GLU A 721 2.91 27.36 -28.75
N ILE A 722 3.54 28.49 -29.05
CA ILE A 722 4.99 28.68 -28.92
C ILE A 722 5.23 29.57 -27.71
N ILE A 723 6.00 29.07 -26.74
CA ILE A 723 6.33 29.77 -25.50
C ILE A 723 7.84 29.96 -25.36
N ASP A 724 8.26 31.07 -24.75
CA ASP A 724 9.65 31.27 -24.36
C ASP A 724 10.01 30.48 -23.08
N LEU A 725 11.29 30.45 -22.72
CA LEU A 725 11.77 29.76 -21.51
C LEU A 725 11.26 30.36 -20.17
N TRP A 726 10.56 31.49 -20.22
CA TRP A 726 9.92 32.12 -19.06
C TRP A 726 8.41 31.83 -19.04
N GLY A 727 7.92 30.96 -19.92
CA GLY A 727 6.52 30.56 -20.01
C GLY A 727 5.61 31.58 -20.70
N ARG A 728 6.16 32.59 -21.40
CA ARG A 728 5.35 33.60 -22.10
C ARG A 728 5.01 33.15 -23.52
N THR A 729 3.75 33.28 -23.90
CA THR A 729 3.27 32.95 -25.24
C THR A 729 3.72 33.95 -26.29
N GLU A 730 4.42 33.46 -27.31
CA GLU A 730 4.99 34.24 -28.40
C GLU A 730 4.17 34.09 -29.70
N ARG A 731 3.55 32.90 -29.91
CA ARG A 731 2.65 32.60 -31.03
C ARG A 731 1.59 31.58 -30.63
N GLN A 732 0.43 31.70 -31.28
CA GLN A 732 -0.65 30.71 -31.24
C GLN A 732 -1.15 30.45 -32.66
N ILE A 733 -1.39 29.18 -32.97
CA ILE A 733 -1.91 28.71 -34.24
C ILE A 733 -3.11 27.81 -33.95
N GLU A 734 -4.24 28.11 -34.59
CA GLU A 734 -5.46 27.33 -34.53
C GLU A 734 -5.87 26.96 -35.95
N VAL A 735 -6.01 25.67 -36.24
CA VAL A 735 -6.44 25.19 -37.56
C VAL A 735 -7.40 24.01 -37.46
N GLN A 736 -8.49 24.06 -38.23
CA GLN A 736 -9.37 22.91 -38.42
C GLN A 736 -8.75 21.94 -39.43
N LYS A 737 -8.69 20.65 -39.07
CA LYS A 737 -8.13 19.59 -39.91
C LYS A 737 -9.06 18.38 -39.92
N SER A 738 -9.14 17.70 -41.06
CA SER A 738 -9.83 16.41 -41.15
C SER A 738 -8.97 15.29 -40.58
N ALA A 739 -9.53 14.09 -40.42
CA ALA A 739 -8.78 12.88 -40.14
C ALA A 739 -7.66 12.67 -41.19
N GLY A 740 -6.51 12.15 -40.75
CA GLY A 740 -5.38 11.81 -41.61
C GLY A 740 -4.09 12.59 -41.31
N HIS A 741 -3.10 12.43 -42.19
CA HIS A 741 -1.78 13.03 -42.06
C HIS A 741 -1.77 14.49 -42.57
N HIS A 742 -1.24 15.41 -41.78
CA HIS A 742 -1.13 16.82 -42.13
C HIS A 742 0.23 17.41 -41.76
N THR A 743 0.72 18.28 -42.64
CA THR A 743 1.80 19.21 -42.31
C THR A 743 1.20 20.53 -41.82
N ILE A 744 1.60 20.97 -40.63
CA ILE A 744 1.26 22.28 -40.08
C ILE A 744 2.50 23.16 -40.08
N GLN A 745 2.42 24.30 -40.77
CA GLN A 745 3.52 25.24 -40.87
C GLN A 745 3.49 26.22 -39.69
N LEU A 746 4.62 26.34 -38.99
CA LEU A 746 4.86 27.23 -37.87
C LEU A 746 5.60 28.47 -38.35
N ASP A 747 4.97 29.64 -38.22
CA ASP A 747 5.60 30.92 -38.50
C ASP A 747 6.32 31.47 -37.26
N VAL A 748 7.64 31.36 -37.27
CA VAL A 748 8.52 31.91 -36.22
C VAL A 748 9.23 33.18 -36.67
N GLN A 749 8.75 33.82 -37.73
CA GLN A 749 9.25 35.11 -38.16
C GLN A 749 9.03 36.14 -37.04
N ASN A 750 10.07 36.92 -36.77
CA ASN A 750 10.13 37.94 -35.71
C ASN A 750 10.30 37.42 -34.28
N LEU A 751 10.45 36.12 -34.06
CA LEU A 751 10.95 35.61 -32.77
C LEU A 751 12.45 35.91 -32.65
N ARG A 752 12.94 36.24 -31.45
CA ARG A 752 14.37 36.47 -31.22
C ARG A 752 15.14 35.16 -31.29
N THR A 753 16.41 35.20 -31.68
CA THR A 753 17.33 34.06 -31.57
C THR A 753 17.29 33.48 -30.15
N GLY A 754 16.96 32.20 -29.99
CA GLY A 754 16.78 31.59 -28.67
C GLY A 754 16.05 30.25 -28.69
N TYR A 755 16.04 29.58 -27.54
CA TYR A 755 15.24 28.37 -27.32
C TYR A 755 13.80 28.74 -26.98
N TYR A 756 12.87 27.99 -27.54
CA TYR A 756 11.44 28.07 -27.27
C TYR A 756 10.92 26.65 -27.03
N LEU A 757 9.77 26.56 -26.36
CA LEU A 757 9.00 25.33 -26.29
C LEU A 757 7.78 25.48 -27.19
N TYR A 758 7.32 24.39 -27.79
CA TYR A 758 5.99 24.34 -28.37
C TYR A 758 5.11 23.34 -27.64
N LYS A 759 3.84 23.70 -27.48
CA LYS A 759 2.78 22.84 -26.99
C LYS A 759 1.86 22.50 -28.13
N PHE A 760 1.54 21.22 -28.26
CA PHE A 760 0.57 20.73 -29.23
C PHE A 760 -0.68 20.23 -28.54
N ALA A 761 -1.84 20.64 -29.05
CA ALA A 761 -3.12 20.09 -28.64
C ALA A 761 -4.03 19.80 -29.85
N TYR A 762 -4.84 18.76 -29.74
CA TYR A 762 -5.83 18.35 -30.73
C TYR A 762 -7.15 18.05 -30.02
N ARG A 763 -8.22 18.77 -30.40
CA ARG A 763 -9.48 18.84 -29.64
C ARG A 763 -9.18 19.18 -28.17
N ASP A 764 -9.55 18.28 -27.25
CA ASP A 764 -9.40 18.43 -25.81
C ASP A 764 -8.12 17.74 -25.27
N HIS A 765 -7.23 17.26 -26.15
CA HIS A 765 -6.05 16.46 -25.78
C HIS A 765 -4.76 17.26 -25.96
N VAL A 766 -3.89 17.30 -24.95
CA VAL A 766 -2.55 17.92 -24.99
C VAL A 766 -1.52 16.81 -24.88
N THR A 767 -0.53 16.77 -25.78
CA THR A 767 0.36 15.60 -25.85
C THR A 767 1.83 15.87 -25.59
N GLN A 768 2.33 17.11 -25.64
CA GLN A 768 3.75 17.35 -25.34
C GLN A 768 4.12 18.82 -25.25
N THR A 769 5.12 19.10 -24.42
CA THR A 769 5.93 20.32 -24.46
C THR A 769 7.32 19.94 -24.96
N LYS A 770 7.73 20.40 -26.15
CA LYS A 770 9.03 20.04 -26.76
C LYS A 770 9.87 21.28 -27.09
N PRO A 771 11.20 21.25 -26.88
CA PRO A 771 12.07 22.38 -27.19
C PRO A 771 12.44 22.46 -28.66
N PHE A 772 12.62 23.68 -29.17
CA PHE A 772 13.22 23.95 -30.47
C PHE A 772 14.00 25.27 -30.48
N LEU A 773 14.97 25.40 -31.40
CA LEU A 773 15.88 26.53 -31.47
C LEU A 773 15.55 27.42 -32.67
N VAL A 774 15.32 28.71 -32.44
CA VAL A 774 15.17 29.73 -33.48
C VAL A 774 16.50 30.44 -33.71
N LYS A 775 16.96 30.48 -34.97
CA LYS A 775 18.15 31.21 -35.45
C LYS A 775 17.74 32.26 -36.48
N ASN A 776 17.09 33.32 -35.99
CA ASN A 776 16.77 34.53 -36.76
C ASN A 776 17.90 35.55 -36.68
#